data_AF-A0A0Q5M1X0-F1
#
_entry.id   AF-A0A0Q5M1X0-F1
#
_cell.length_a   1.000
_cell.length_b   1.000
_cell.length_c   1.000
_cell.angle_alpha   90.00
_cell.angle_beta   90.00
_cell.angle_gamma   90.00
#
_symmetry.space_group_name_H-M   'P 1'
#
loop_
_entity.id
_entity.type
_entity.pdbx_description
1 polymer ?
#
loop_
_entity_poly.entity_id
_entity_poly.type
_entity_poly.pdbx_seq_one_letter_code
_entity_poly.pdbx_strand_id
1 'polypeptide(L)'
;MNEQPHAPPRLARIPLQADDQAHALLIVQGERAIEPTGGLCAVLRFVPGASGGWIAAAQAGDQRWGYIDAEGAWIVEPTLRQARSFSRDGIARFCDAQGLWGYLDTAGRVVVAARFADARPMRAGLAAVKTEDGAWRILRLGGDFACDAAFEDLGPFGAPGLARATHQGATGYVNAHGQWVIAPQLRHGRDFEEQSVVPASPDGRNYGLLDATGHWVLSPRYPRLEAFNEEGLAFFAEPDAWTAGHGYIDTQGRVVLRGGVHLSRHMACGLAADHSDDEGTRYRSARAATRSGGVAGDVPLGDAAWDDPHANVHWGYGTAFRTAGCLAVVRRAPQPVQDESERGMGLATQGASQGAWGLLHADGRFVPAPAGLLEPLTRADGWLPQPQPDTALVAFHTHDGQLAWMDGEGAVAWRAHYDGQQAALLDAQGRLLWHSATREHCWPPRPFFHAPLVDLLEGLNGVDQIATLAVTLAASAERRLHALAAGQRAEADAGVLQGAPAVAAPDREEADRRATAAARRVLRTTLGAAHQATYGFLAPERERMLREGRRVLAQHLGQRHGTPDQQPDHVAPQGCEGDGLLAWAVPLAQPVAGSEALLGVPDGTPHLWISLYARRSLPAGGGESVAALPETHRSVAEADTDQASGHWPTDRIDDAWWELWLMAAPSLAALRAAQAVRDEWAALAASDTVEQPASASAHAPPTDASHANRLPDPALRPARSRAETPLPEPVAAGAAMGAPAVPHTLPHVVLPPLSPPLLGDAEPAASAPFHARPARPAGPAPAFHAMAAQLSHRPARTPMPQAPQSRRITPAMALMAHFVLSVMALACHASVALAAWRAEGLWAGLGTLVFMGFAELYWAWRFVFQTPESLALAAAAMGVVLYLFVWCVVYRRMGQTFSAHGATA
;
A
#
# COMPACT_ATOMS: atom_id res chain seq x y z
N MET A 1 14.28 -22.33 -44.60
CA MET A 1 14.24 -23.21 -43.41
C MET A 1 13.34 -22.51 -42.40
N ASN A 2 12.27 -23.18 -41.93
CA ASN A 2 11.49 -22.63 -40.81
C ASN A 2 12.20 -23.03 -39.52
N GLU A 3 13.05 -22.14 -39.02
CA GLU A 3 13.42 -22.21 -37.61
C GLU A 3 12.16 -21.85 -36.80
N GLN A 4 11.76 -22.73 -35.89
CA GLN A 4 10.76 -22.37 -34.90
C GLN A 4 11.36 -21.24 -34.04
N PRO A 5 10.60 -20.22 -33.63
CA PRO A 5 11.13 -19.19 -32.76
C PRO A 5 11.66 -19.85 -31.48
N HIS A 6 12.96 -19.71 -31.24
CA HIS A 6 13.60 -20.11 -29.99
C HIS A 6 12.86 -19.49 -28.80
N ALA A 7 12.92 -20.15 -27.63
CA ALA A 7 12.23 -19.68 -26.42
C ALA A 7 12.38 -18.17 -26.19
N PRO A 8 11.33 -17.47 -25.72
CA PRO A 8 11.33 -16.01 -25.62
C PRO A 8 12.53 -15.50 -24.79
N PRO A 9 13.07 -14.31 -25.13
CA PRO A 9 14.15 -13.71 -24.36
C PRO A 9 13.73 -13.54 -22.90
N ARG A 10 14.65 -13.85 -21.98
CA ARG A 10 14.41 -13.62 -20.55
C ARG A 10 14.94 -12.25 -20.16
N LEU A 11 14.41 -11.70 -19.08
CA LEU A 11 14.74 -10.37 -18.58
C LEU A 11 15.36 -10.47 -17.19
N ALA A 12 16.59 -9.97 -17.03
CA ALA A 12 17.26 -9.91 -15.73
C ALA A 12 17.33 -8.46 -15.24
N ARG A 13 16.64 -8.18 -14.14
CA ARG A 13 16.77 -6.90 -13.42
C ARG A 13 17.86 -7.05 -12.35
N ILE A 14 19.03 -6.45 -12.58
CA ILE A 14 20.18 -6.48 -11.68
C ILE A 14 20.22 -5.15 -10.90
N PRO A 15 19.94 -5.13 -9.59
CA PRO A 15 20.12 -3.93 -8.78
C PRO A 15 21.57 -3.44 -8.84
N LEU A 16 21.78 -2.12 -8.83
CA LEU A 16 23.10 -1.50 -8.83
C LEU A 16 23.34 -0.58 -7.62
N GLN A 17 22.32 -0.41 -6.77
CA GLN A 17 22.37 0.34 -5.51
C GLN A 17 21.50 -0.36 -4.46
N ALA A 18 21.88 -0.23 -3.20
CA ALA A 18 21.19 -0.88 -2.08
C ALA A 18 19.79 -0.32 -1.76
N ASP A 19 19.46 0.86 -2.32
CA ASP A 19 18.13 1.50 -2.24
C ASP A 19 17.19 1.10 -3.40
N ASP A 20 17.63 0.17 -4.26
CA ASP A 20 16.94 -0.34 -5.44
C ASP A 20 16.54 0.75 -6.48
N GLN A 21 17.05 1.98 -6.36
CA GLN A 21 16.74 3.09 -7.26
C GLN A 21 17.42 2.92 -8.61
N ALA A 22 18.70 2.51 -8.63
CA ALA A 22 19.39 2.14 -9.86
C ALA A 22 19.43 0.62 -10.06
N HIS A 23 19.15 0.20 -11.28
CA HIS A 23 19.27 -1.19 -11.73
C HIS A 23 19.62 -1.23 -13.23
N ALA A 24 20.28 -2.29 -13.68
CA ALA A 24 20.37 -2.64 -15.09
C ALA A 24 19.23 -3.61 -15.43
N LEU A 25 18.56 -3.38 -16.57
CA LEU A 25 17.59 -4.32 -17.13
C LEU A 25 18.19 -4.94 -18.39
N LEU A 26 18.48 -6.24 -18.30
CA LEU A 26 19.23 -6.99 -19.30
C LEU A 26 18.32 -7.96 -20.04
N ILE A 27 18.55 -8.10 -21.34
CA ILE A 27 17.90 -9.12 -22.18
C ILE A 27 18.86 -10.31 -22.25
N VAL A 28 18.43 -11.47 -21.78
CA VAL A 28 19.26 -12.67 -21.65
C VAL A 28 18.80 -13.73 -22.65
N GLN A 29 19.72 -14.14 -23.52
CA GLN A 29 19.52 -15.15 -24.56
C GLN A 29 20.69 -16.13 -24.57
N GLY A 30 20.42 -17.40 -24.29
CA GLY A 30 21.46 -18.44 -24.27
C GLY A 30 22.60 -18.07 -23.31
N GLU A 31 23.81 -17.93 -23.85
CA GLU A 31 25.05 -17.63 -23.11
C GLU A 31 25.44 -16.14 -23.16
N ARG A 32 24.48 -15.23 -23.41
CA ARG A 32 24.71 -13.79 -23.51
C ARG A 32 23.65 -13.00 -22.76
N ALA A 33 24.05 -11.92 -22.10
CA ALA A 33 23.17 -10.89 -21.57
C ALA A 33 23.49 -9.54 -22.22
N ILE A 34 22.45 -8.81 -22.63
CA ILE A 34 22.56 -7.59 -23.43
C ILE A 34 21.96 -6.42 -22.65
N GLU A 35 22.73 -5.35 -22.54
CA GLU A 35 22.29 -4.05 -22.03
C GLU A 35 22.26 -3.06 -23.21
N PRO A 36 21.07 -2.63 -23.69
CA PRO A 36 21.00 -1.66 -24.78
C PRO A 36 21.63 -0.32 -24.44
N THR A 37 22.25 0.32 -25.44
CA THR A 37 22.91 1.61 -25.27
C THR A 37 21.92 2.68 -24.82
N GLY A 38 22.26 3.40 -23.73
CA GLY A 38 21.36 4.36 -23.07
C GLY A 38 20.52 3.77 -21.94
N GLY A 39 20.55 2.45 -21.74
CA GLY A 39 19.85 1.75 -20.67
C GLY A 39 18.34 1.57 -20.91
N LEU A 40 17.77 0.56 -20.26
CA LEU A 40 16.34 0.26 -20.27
C LEU A 40 15.74 0.43 -18.88
N CYS A 41 14.55 1.04 -18.81
CA CYS A 41 13.76 1.15 -17.57
C CYS A 41 12.66 0.10 -17.48
N ALA A 42 12.09 -0.31 -18.63
CA ALA A 42 11.07 -1.33 -18.70
C ALA A 42 11.08 -2.05 -20.05
N VAL A 43 10.76 -3.33 -20.05
CA VAL A 43 10.46 -4.13 -21.26
C VAL A 43 9.17 -4.88 -20.99
N LEU A 44 8.20 -4.78 -21.90
CA LEU A 44 6.96 -5.55 -21.84
C LEU A 44 7.18 -6.94 -22.47
N ARG A 45 6.16 -7.80 -22.38
CA ARG A 45 6.20 -9.17 -22.91
C ARG A 45 6.69 -9.21 -24.37
N PHE A 46 7.63 -10.12 -24.67
CA PHE A 46 8.06 -10.38 -26.04
C PHE A 46 6.97 -11.17 -26.80
N VAL A 47 6.74 -10.83 -28.07
CA VAL A 47 5.88 -11.58 -28.99
C VAL A 47 6.63 -11.93 -30.28
N PRO A 48 6.23 -12.96 -31.03
CA PRO A 48 6.84 -13.26 -32.33
C PRO A 48 6.74 -12.08 -33.31
N GLY A 49 7.89 -11.68 -33.85
CA GLY A 49 8.01 -10.64 -34.86
C GLY A 49 7.63 -11.15 -36.26
N ALA A 50 7.17 -10.27 -37.14
CA ALA A 50 6.75 -10.63 -38.50
C ALA A 50 7.89 -11.23 -39.38
N SER A 51 9.15 -10.99 -39.00
CA SER A 51 10.36 -11.49 -39.66
C SER A 51 10.90 -12.82 -39.10
N GLY A 52 10.23 -13.41 -38.10
CA GLY A 52 10.67 -14.67 -37.45
C GLY A 52 11.51 -14.50 -36.18
N GLY A 53 11.76 -13.26 -35.75
CA GLY A 53 12.41 -12.95 -34.46
C GLY A 53 11.41 -12.67 -33.33
N TRP A 54 11.82 -11.86 -32.35
CA TRP A 54 10.97 -11.37 -31.26
C TRP A 54 10.85 -9.84 -31.30
N ILE A 55 9.74 -9.30 -30.79
CA ILE A 55 9.53 -7.86 -30.61
C ILE A 55 8.84 -7.57 -29.28
N ALA A 56 9.27 -6.52 -28.57
CA ALA A 56 8.66 -6.03 -27.33
C ALA A 56 8.56 -4.49 -27.34
N ALA A 57 7.54 -3.96 -26.67
CA ALA A 57 7.52 -2.54 -26.30
C ALA A 57 8.50 -2.31 -25.14
N ALA A 58 9.36 -1.30 -25.24
CA ALA A 58 10.38 -1.01 -24.23
C ALA A 58 10.50 0.49 -23.96
N GLN A 59 10.98 0.83 -22.76
CA GLN A 59 11.19 2.18 -22.29
C GLN A 59 12.69 2.43 -22.07
N ALA A 60 13.22 3.46 -22.72
CA ALA A 60 14.61 3.87 -22.60
C ALA A 60 14.88 4.64 -21.30
N GLY A 61 16.16 4.85 -20.97
CA GLY A 61 16.60 5.62 -19.79
C GLY A 61 16.02 7.04 -19.68
N ASP A 62 15.64 7.66 -20.80
CA ASP A 62 15.00 8.98 -20.87
C ASP A 62 13.47 8.95 -20.67
N GLN A 63 12.92 7.81 -20.24
CA GLN A 63 11.50 7.52 -20.04
C GLN A 63 10.63 7.48 -21.31
N ARG A 64 11.20 7.64 -22.52
CA ARG A 64 10.44 7.49 -23.77
C ARG A 64 10.33 6.02 -24.18
N TRP A 65 9.27 5.73 -24.92
CA TRP A 65 8.92 4.39 -25.35
C TRP A 65 9.27 4.16 -26.83
N GLY A 66 9.63 2.94 -27.14
CA GLY A 66 9.86 2.42 -28.48
C GLY A 66 9.54 0.93 -28.54
N TYR A 67 10.01 0.26 -29.58
CA TYR A 67 9.91 -1.20 -29.72
C TYR A 67 11.28 -1.77 -30.08
N ILE A 68 11.68 -2.82 -29.38
CA ILE A 68 12.99 -3.49 -29.53
C ILE A 68 12.84 -4.92 -30.02
N ASP A 69 13.87 -5.42 -30.67
CA ASP A 69 14.05 -6.85 -30.98
C ASP A 69 14.64 -7.64 -29.78
N ALA A 70 14.94 -8.91 -30.03
CA ALA A 70 15.47 -9.85 -29.05
C ALA A 70 16.92 -9.52 -28.65
N GLU A 71 17.63 -8.85 -29.55
CA GLU A 71 19.01 -8.39 -29.45
C GLU A 71 19.11 -6.98 -28.82
N GLY A 72 17.96 -6.39 -28.46
CA GLY A 72 17.86 -5.08 -27.82
C GLY A 72 18.04 -3.87 -28.75
N ALA A 73 18.05 -4.08 -30.06
CA ALA A 73 18.06 -2.99 -31.04
C ALA A 73 16.65 -2.42 -31.26
N TRP A 74 16.55 -1.10 -31.44
CA TRP A 74 15.28 -0.44 -31.66
C TRP A 74 14.75 -0.70 -33.09
N ILE A 75 13.68 -1.49 -33.20
CA ILE A 75 12.85 -1.58 -34.41
C ILE A 75 12.07 -0.26 -34.59
N VAL A 76 11.64 0.33 -33.48
CA VAL A 76 11.04 1.67 -33.42
C VAL A 76 11.75 2.45 -32.32
N GLU A 77 12.46 3.51 -32.71
CA GLU A 77 13.24 4.39 -31.83
C GLU A 77 12.41 4.91 -30.62
N PRO A 78 13.03 5.17 -29.46
CA PRO A 78 12.35 5.58 -28.23
C PRO A 78 11.94 7.06 -28.30
N THR A 79 10.94 7.35 -29.14
CA THR A 79 10.40 8.68 -29.41
C THR A 79 8.93 8.81 -28.98
N LEU A 80 8.30 7.70 -28.59
CA LEU A 80 6.89 7.62 -28.26
C LEU A 80 6.67 8.03 -26.80
N ARG A 81 5.55 8.70 -26.51
CA ARG A 81 5.16 9.03 -25.14
C ARG A 81 4.70 7.79 -24.37
N GLN A 82 4.03 6.85 -25.05
CA GLN A 82 3.68 5.53 -24.51
C GLN A 82 3.67 4.47 -25.62
N ALA A 83 4.14 3.27 -25.29
CA ALA A 83 3.91 2.06 -26.08
C ALA A 83 3.14 1.03 -25.23
N ARG A 84 2.56 0.01 -25.87
CA ARG A 84 1.78 -1.05 -25.22
C ARG A 84 2.11 -2.39 -25.85
N SER A 85 1.90 -3.48 -25.12
CA SER A 85 2.03 -4.83 -25.67
C SER A 85 1.11 -5.04 -26.87
N PHE A 86 1.54 -5.89 -27.79
CA PHE A 86 0.72 -6.36 -28.91
C PHE A 86 -0.50 -7.14 -28.42
N SER A 87 -1.64 -6.99 -29.10
CA SER A 87 -2.79 -7.88 -28.93
C SER A 87 -2.52 -9.26 -29.52
N ARG A 88 -3.44 -10.22 -29.34
CA ARG A 88 -3.37 -11.55 -29.99
C ARG A 88 -3.27 -11.45 -31.52
N ASP A 89 -3.75 -10.35 -32.12
CA ASP A 89 -3.72 -10.11 -33.57
C ASP A 89 -2.37 -9.54 -34.07
N GLY A 90 -1.38 -9.35 -33.18
CA GLY A 90 -0.10 -8.76 -33.55
C GLY A 90 -0.14 -7.25 -33.78
N ILE A 91 -1.15 -6.55 -33.24
CA ILE A 91 -1.29 -5.09 -33.34
C ILE A 91 -1.11 -4.45 -31.96
N ALA A 92 -0.23 -3.45 -31.86
CA ALA A 92 -0.05 -2.64 -30.67
C ALA A 92 -0.55 -1.21 -30.89
N ARG A 93 -1.14 -0.60 -29.85
CA ARG A 93 -1.43 0.84 -29.82
C ARG A 93 -0.22 1.60 -29.26
N PHE A 94 0.07 2.76 -29.82
CA PHE A 94 1.11 3.66 -29.34
C PHE A 94 0.59 5.10 -29.21
N CYS A 95 1.25 5.89 -28.38
CA CYS A 95 1.01 7.32 -28.20
C CYS A 95 2.26 8.09 -28.64
N ASP A 96 2.13 8.96 -29.63
CA ASP A 96 3.23 9.74 -30.20
C ASP A 96 3.74 10.85 -29.27
N ALA A 97 4.68 11.67 -29.75
CA ALA A 97 5.23 12.80 -28.99
C ALA A 97 4.21 13.93 -28.79
N GLN A 98 3.18 14.02 -29.63
CA GLN A 98 2.09 15.00 -29.56
C GLN A 98 1.00 14.58 -28.57
N GLY A 99 1.01 13.31 -28.13
CA GLY A 99 0.01 12.74 -27.23
C GLY A 99 -1.15 12.06 -27.95
N LEU A 100 -1.06 11.88 -29.28
CA LEU A 100 -2.08 11.24 -30.10
C LEU A 100 -1.81 9.75 -30.23
N TRP A 101 -2.87 8.97 -30.30
CA TRP A 101 -2.82 7.52 -30.40
C TRP A 101 -2.93 7.04 -31.85
N GLY A 102 -2.12 6.02 -32.16
CA GLY A 102 -2.10 5.25 -33.41
C GLY A 102 -1.85 3.77 -33.16
N TYR A 103 -1.69 2.99 -34.23
CA TYR A 103 -1.47 1.54 -34.18
C TYR A 103 -0.33 1.09 -35.09
N LEU A 104 0.43 0.07 -34.66
CA LEU A 104 1.51 -0.55 -35.42
C LEU A 104 1.49 -2.09 -35.33
N ASP A 105 2.13 -2.75 -36.29
CA ASP A 105 2.23 -4.21 -36.40
C ASP A 105 3.52 -4.78 -35.75
N THR A 106 3.65 -6.11 -35.68
CA THR A 106 4.87 -6.81 -35.20
C THR A 106 6.10 -6.68 -36.12
N ALA A 107 6.04 -5.86 -37.17
CA ALA A 107 7.22 -5.39 -37.92
C ALA A 107 7.61 -3.95 -37.54
N GLY A 108 6.95 -3.34 -36.55
CA GLY A 108 7.15 -1.95 -36.14
C GLY A 108 6.50 -0.93 -37.09
N ARG A 109 5.75 -1.37 -38.11
CA ARG A 109 5.18 -0.48 -39.11
C ARG A 109 3.87 0.11 -38.61
N VAL A 110 3.74 1.43 -38.70
CA VAL A 110 2.49 2.14 -38.38
C VAL A 110 1.41 1.73 -39.38
N VAL A 111 0.43 0.96 -38.92
CA VAL A 111 -0.75 0.53 -39.71
C VAL A 111 -1.89 1.55 -39.66
N VAL A 112 -1.97 2.33 -38.57
CA VAL A 112 -2.86 3.48 -38.45
C VAL A 112 -2.10 4.63 -37.82
N ALA A 113 -1.98 5.75 -38.55
CA ALA A 113 -1.28 6.94 -38.10
C ALA A 113 -1.89 7.51 -36.79
N ALA A 114 -1.04 8.11 -35.96
CA ALA A 114 -1.47 8.74 -34.73
C ALA A 114 -2.34 9.96 -35.03
N ARG A 115 -3.62 9.90 -34.63
CA ARG A 115 -4.61 10.96 -34.85
C ARG A 115 -5.80 10.95 -33.88
N PHE A 116 -5.76 10.13 -32.85
CA PHE A 116 -6.85 9.93 -31.89
C PHE A 116 -6.46 10.43 -30.51
N ALA A 117 -7.40 11.00 -29.76
CA ALA A 117 -7.16 11.47 -28.39
C ALA A 117 -6.96 10.30 -27.39
N ASP A 118 -7.55 9.14 -27.67
CA ASP A 118 -7.37 7.88 -26.92
C ASP A 118 -7.67 6.67 -27.83
N ALA A 119 -7.21 5.48 -27.45
CA ALA A 119 -7.31 4.25 -28.22
C ALA A 119 -7.41 3.02 -27.30
N ARG A 120 -8.41 2.15 -27.50
CA ARG A 120 -8.50 0.81 -26.88
C ARG A 120 -7.67 -0.21 -27.68
N PRO A 121 -7.31 -1.38 -27.11
CA PRO A 121 -6.59 -2.42 -27.85
C PRO A 121 -7.39 -2.89 -29.07
N MET A 122 -6.70 -3.19 -30.18
CA MET A 122 -7.34 -3.75 -31.36
C MET A 122 -7.53 -5.26 -31.21
N ARG A 123 -8.75 -5.74 -31.46
CA ARG A 123 -9.15 -7.15 -31.38
C ARG A 123 -10.03 -7.50 -32.59
N ALA A 124 -9.77 -8.61 -33.26
CA ALA A 124 -10.45 -9.04 -34.49
C ALA A 124 -10.51 -7.94 -35.58
N GLY A 125 -9.45 -7.13 -35.69
CA GLY A 125 -9.37 -6.01 -36.64
C GLY A 125 -10.24 -4.79 -36.33
N LEU A 126 -10.85 -4.73 -35.14
CA LEU A 126 -11.66 -3.62 -34.64
C LEU A 126 -11.04 -2.99 -33.39
N ALA A 127 -11.18 -1.68 -33.25
CA ALA A 127 -10.82 -0.97 -32.02
C ALA A 127 -11.80 0.16 -31.72
N ALA A 128 -11.87 0.57 -30.46
CA ALA A 128 -12.52 1.81 -30.05
C ALA A 128 -11.48 2.92 -29.95
N VAL A 129 -11.74 4.07 -30.57
CA VAL A 129 -10.85 5.24 -30.55
C VAL A 129 -11.64 6.50 -30.22
N LYS A 130 -10.99 7.46 -29.56
CA LYS A 130 -11.57 8.75 -29.20
C LYS A 130 -11.11 9.83 -30.18
N THR A 131 -12.04 10.55 -30.79
CA THR A 131 -11.76 11.67 -31.69
C THR A 131 -11.58 12.98 -30.91
N GLU A 132 -11.09 14.02 -31.59
CA GLU A 132 -10.76 15.33 -30.98
C GLU A 132 -11.98 16.05 -30.39
N ASP A 133 -13.16 15.82 -30.96
CA ASP A 133 -14.47 16.24 -30.44
C ASP A 133 -14.88 15.54 -29.12
N GLY A 134 -14.06 14.60 -28.65
CA GLY A 134 -14.26 13.85 -27.42
C GLY A 134 -15.15 12.62 -27.57
N ALA A 135 -15.71 12.35 -28.75
CA ALA A 135 -16.55 11.20 -29.00
C ALA A 135 -15.74 9.91 -29.20
N TRP A 136 -16.29 8.77 -28.79
CA TRP A 136 -15.73 7.46 -29.13
C TRP A 136 -16.36 6.87 -30.38
N ARG A 137 -15.54 6.30 -31.26
CA ARG A 137 -15.94 5.68 -32.53
C ARG A 137 -15.27 4.32 -32.73
N ILE A 138 -15.90 3.48 -33.55
CA ILE A 138 -15.37 2.16 -33.93
C ILE A 138 -14.44 2.34 -35.14
N LEU A 139 -13.21 1.88 -35.02
CA LEU A 139 -12.15 1.91 -36.03
C LEU A 139 -11.90 0.50 -36.61
N ARG A 140 -11.71 0.38 -37.92
CA ARG A 140 -11.17 -0.82 -38.58
C ARG A 140 -9.64 -0.74 -38.71
N LEU A 141 -8.96 -1.87 -38.78
CA LEU A 141 -7.50 -1.96 -39.02
C LEU A 141 -7.01 -1.16 -40.24
N GLY A 142 -7.84 -0.98 -41.28
CA GLY A 142 -7.51 -0.14 -42.45
C GLY A 142 -7.50 1.38 -42.19
N GLY A 143 -7.84 1.83 -40.97
CA GLY A 143 -7.86 3.24 -40.57
C GLY A 143 -9.22 3.93 -40.69
N ASP A 144 -10.18 3.36 -41.41
CA ASP A 144 -11.53 3.91 -41.56
C ASP A 144 -12.47 3.56 -40.40
N PHE A 145 -13.44 4.42 -40.14
CA PHE A 145 -14.48 4.15 -39.14
C PHE A 145 -15.44 3.04 -39.62
N ALA A 146 -15.91 2.22 -38.69
CA ALA A 146 -16.81 1.12 -39.01
C ALA A 146 -18.22 1.60 -39.39
N CYS A 147 -18.64 2.72 -38.80
CA CYS A 147 -19.97 3.33 -38.91
C CYS A 147 -19.92 4.81 -38.49
N ASP A 148 -21.02 5.53 -38.71
CA ASP A 148 -21.20 6.92 -38.26
C ASP A 148 -21.66 7.06 -36.80
N ALA A 149 -21.93 5.95 -36.12
CA ALA A 149 -22.24 5.97 -34.69
C ALA A 149 -21.07 6.51 -33.85
N ALA A 150 -21.43 7.27 -32.82
CA ALA A 150 -20.53 7.91 -31.86
C ALA A 150 -21.09 7.71 -30.44
N PHE A 151 -20.20 7.54 -29.46
CA PHE A 151 -20.54 7.14 -28.09
C PHE A 151 -19.84 8.02 -27.04
N GLU A 152 -20.42 8.14 -25.85
CA GLU A 152 -19.83 8.89 -24.73
C GLU A 152 -18.59 8.19 -24.15
N ASP A 153 -18.65 6.86 -24.10
CA ASP A 153 -17.53 5.96 -23.81
C ASP A 153 -17.71 4.65 -24.60
N LEU A 154 -16.60 4.03 -24.98
CA LEU A 154 -16.58 2.77 -25.72
C LEU A 154 -15.39 1.91 -25.25
N GLY A 155 -15.70 0.69 -24.83
CA GLY A 155 -14.73 -0.32 -24.43
C GLY A 155 -14.07 -1.04 -25.62
N PRO A 156 -13.07 -1.91 -25.37
CA PRO A 156 -12.60 -2.87 -26.36
C PRO A 156 -13.70 -3.85 -26.79
N PHE A 157 -13.52 -4.44 -27.96
CA PHE A 157 -14.35 -5.56 -28.43
C PHE A 157 -13.92 -6.86 -27.74
N GLY A 158 -14.88 -7.61 -27.20
CA GLY A 158 -14.66 -8.97 -26.70
C GLY A 158 -14.75 -10.03 -27.79
N ALA A 159 -14.44 -11.28 -27.44
CA ALA A 159 -14.60 -12.45 -28.31
C ALA A 159 -16.03 -12.61 -28.88
N PRO A 160 -17.13 -12.20 -28.19
CA PRO A 160 -18.47 -12.17 -28.77
C PRO A 160 -18.70 -11.11 -29.88
N GLY A 161 -17.69 -10.30 -30.23
CA GLY A 161 -17.83 -9.20 -31.20
C GLY A 161 -18.60 -7.99 -30.67
N LEU A 162 -18.76 -7.89 -29.34
CA LEU A 162 -19.44 -6.78 -28.66
C LEU A 162 -18.46 -5.90 -27.91
N ALA A 163 -18.73 -4.59 -27.92
CA ALA A 163 -18.07 -3.60 -27.08
C ALA A 163 -19.08 -2.97 -26.12
N ARG A 164 -18.68 -2.72 -24.88
CA ARG A 164 -19.45 -1.91 -23.92
C ARG A 164 -19.50 -0.47 -24.42
N ALA A 165 -20.68 0.14 -24.44
CA ALA A 165 -20.86 1.53 -24.83
C ALA A 165 -21.77 2.29 -23.86
N THR A 166 -21.48 3.58 -23.65
CA THR A 166 -22.27 4.46 -22.79
C THR A 166 -23.02 5.50 -23.62
N HIS A 167 -24.29 5.73 -23.26
CA HIS A 167 -25.13 6.77 -23.84
C HIS A 167 -26.10 7.30 -22.77
N GLN A 168 -26.18 8.64 -22.64
CA GLN A 168 -26.95 9.35 -21.62
C GLN A 168 -26.64 8.87 -20.19
N GLY A 169 -25.37 8.53 -19.93
CA GLY A 169 -24.93 8.01 -18.63
C GLY A 169 -25.39 6.58 -18.29
N ALA A 170 -26.04 5.87 -19.21
CA ALA A 170 -26.40 4.45 -19.08
C ALA A 170 -25.52 3.58 -20.00
N THR A 171 -25.20 2.37 -19.53
CA THR A 171 -24.32 1.42 -20.22
C THR A 171 -25.13 0.34 -20.96
N GLY A 172 -24.72 0.02 -22.17
CA GLY A 172 -25.21 -1.10 -22.98
C GLY A 172 -24.07 -1.73 -23.78
N TYR A 173 -24.38 -2.53 -24.80
CA TYR A 173 -23.39 -3.20 -25.64
C TYR A 173 -23.75 -3.09 -27.13
N VAL A 174 -22.75 -2.76 -27.94
CA VAL A 174 -22.86 -2.57 -29.39
C VAL A 174 -22.02 -3.58 -30.16
N ASN A 175 -22.48 -3.94 -31.36
CA ASN A 175 -21.71 -4.77 -32.30
C ASN A 175 -20.74 -3.94 -33.15
N ALA A 176 -19.98 -4.62 -34.01
CA ALA A 176 -19.04 -4.03 -34.97
C ALA A 176 -19.63 -2.99 -35.94
N HIS A 177 -20.96 -2.92 -36.09
CA HIS A 177 -21.68 -1.95 -36.92
C HIS A 177 -22.23 -0.76 -36.12
N GLY A 178 -21.91 -0.66 -34.83
CA GLY A 178 -22.42 0.39 -33.93
C GLY A 178 -23.88 0.20 -33.53
N GLN A 179 -24.47 -0.96 -33.79
CA GLN A 179 -25.86 -1.27 -33.44
C GLN A 179 -25.91 -1.82 -32.00
N TRP A 180 -26.84 -1.31 -31.20
CA TRP A 180 -27.11 -1.84 -29.85
C TRP A 180 -27.67 -3.26 -29.93
N VAL A 181 -26.92 -4.22 -29.42
CA VAL A 181 -27.39 -5.60 -29.17
C VAL A 181 -28.06 -5.65 -27.80
N ILE A 182 -27.51 -4.91 -26.84
CA ILE A 182 -28.10 -4.69 -25.52
C ILE A 182 -28.22 -3.17 -25.35
N ALA A 183 -29.46 -2.67 -25.30
CA ALA A 183 -29.75 -1.24 -25.17
C ALA A 183 -29.13 -0.65 -23.88
N PRO A 184 -28.78 0.65 -23.87
CA PRO A 184 -28.17 1.29 -22.70
C PRO A 184 -29.20 1.39 -21.56
N GLN A 185 -29.06 0.50 -20.58
CA GLN A 185 -29.99 0.32 -19.45
C GLN A 185 -29.30 -0.06 -18.14
N LEU A 186 -28.00 -0.35 -18.18
CA LEU A 186 -27.21 -0.77 -17.02
C LEU A 186 -26.55 0.44 -16.38
N ARG A 187 -26.48 0.49 -15.05
CA ARG A 187 -25.67 1.51 -14.37
C ARG A 187 -24.18 1.23 -14.52
N HIS A 188 -23.78 -0.04 -14.45
CA HIS A 188 -22.42 -0.51 -14.73
C HIS A 188 -22.44 -1.80 -15.55
N GLY A 189 -21.49 -1.93 -16.48
CA GLY A 189 -21.14 -3.18 -17.15
C GLY A 189 -19.63 -3.26 -17.27
N ARG A 190 -19.05 -4.46 -17.25
CA ARG A 190 -17.64 -4.65 -17.64
C ARG A 190 -17.54 -4.87 -19.16
N ASP A 191 -16.34 -4.84 -19.69
CA ASP A 191 -16.11 -5.18 -21.10
C ASP A 191 -16.20 -6.70 -21.29
N PHE A 192 -16.66 -7.19 -22.44
CA PHE A 192 -16.54 -8.61 -22.78
C PHE A 192 -15.07 -8.94 -23.07
N GLU A 193 -14.61 -10.07 -22.55
CA GLU A 193 -13.25 -10.58 -22.80
C GLU A 193 -13.31 -11.85 -23.64
N GLU A 194 -12.73 -12.97 -23.19
CA GLU A 194 -12.78 -14.25 -23.90
C GLU A 194 -14.13 -14.96 -23.70
N GLN A 195 -14.86 -14.63 -22.64
CA GLN A 195 -16.10 -15.27 -22.23
C GLN A 195 -17.34 -14.60 -22.86
N SER A 196 -18.36 -15.39 -23.19
CA SER A 196 -19.66 -14.92 -23.70
C SER A 196 -20.61 -14.39 -22.62
N VAL A 197 -20.12 -14.19 -21.40
CA VAL A 197 -20.84 -13.67 -20.23
C VAL A 197 -19.97 -12.63 -19.53
N VAL A 198 -20.60 -11.64 -18.90
CA VAL A 198 -19.91 -10.51 -18.28
C VAL A 198 -20.59 -10.07 -16.98
N PRO A 199 -19.83 -9.64 -15.96
CA PRO A 199 -20.39 -8.98 -14.79
C PRO A 199 -21.06 -7.65 -15.15
N ALA A 200 -22.32 -7.49 -14.76
CA ALA A 200 -23.11 -6.29 -15.00
C ALA A 200 -24.03 -5.94 -13.83
N SER A 201 -24.36 -4.66 -13.67
CA SER A 201 -25.21 -4.12 -12.60
C SER A 201 -26.23 -3.13 -13.17
N PRO A 202 -27.54 -3.37 -13.02
CA PRO A 202 -28.57 -2.43 -13.44
C PRO A 202 -28.71 -1.24 -12.48
N ASP A 203 -28.46 -1.43 -11.18
CA ASP A 203 -28.67 -0.43 -10.12
C ASP A 203 -27.38 0.25 -9.65
N GLY A 204 -26.22 -0.29 -10.01
CA GLY A 204 -24.89 0.15 -9.59
C GLY A 204 -24.48 -0.36 -8.21
N ARG A 205 -25.28 -1.26 -7.59
CA ARG A 205 -25.04 -1.77 -6.24
C ARG A 205 -24.81 -3.27 -6.24
N ASN A 206 -25.59 -4.01 -7.03
CA ASN A 206 -25.49 -5.45 -7.12
C ASN A 206 -25.11 -5.86 -8.54
N TYR A 207 -24.17 -6.78 -8.65
CA TYR A 207 -23.72 -7.38 -9.90
C TYR A 207 -24.30 -8.78 -10.06
N GLY A 208 -24.62 -9.10 -11.31
CA GLY A 208 -24.99 -10.41 -11.81
C GLY A 208 -24.16 -10.74 -13.06
N LEU A 209 -24.45 -11.88 -13.70
CA LEU A 209 -23.84 -12.28 -14.96
C LEU A 209 -24.85 -12.12 -16.10
N LEU A 210 -24.45 -11.34 -17.10
CA LEU A 210 -25.22 -11.05 -18.30
C LEU A 210 -24.54 -11.74 -19.48
N ASP A 211 -25.30 -12.46 -20.31
CA ASP A 211 -24.78 -13.02 -21.56
C ASP A 211 -24.76 -12.00 -22.71
N ALA A 212 -24.08 -12.36 -23.81
CA ALA A 212 -24.00 -11.53 -25.01
C ALA A 212 -25.34 -11.26 -25.72
N THR A 213 -26.44 -11.91 -25.32
CA THR A 213 -27.81 -11.61 -25.82
C THR A 213 -28.59 -10.65 -24.92
N GLY A 214 -28.05 -10.31 -23.74
CA GLY A 214 -28.72 -9.46 -22.75
C GLY A 214 -29.59 -10.21 -21.76
N HIS A 215 -29.49 -11.54 -21.70
CA HIS A 215 -30.18 -12.35 -20.71
C HIS A 215 -29.29 -12.58 -19.47
N TRP A 216 -29.91 -12.62 -18.27
CA TRP A 216 -29.20 -12.79 -17.01
C TRP A 216 -28.97 -14.28 -16.72
N VAL A 217 -27.75 -14.74 -16.90
CA VAL A 217 -27.28 -16.07 -16.45
C VAL A 217 -27.27 -16.15 -14.92
N LEU A 218 -26.94 -15.04 -14.25
CA LEU A 218 -27.10 -14.88 -12.81
C LEU A 218 -27.74 -13.51 -12.53
N SER A 219 -28.90 -13.50 -11.89
CA SER A 219 -29.56 -12.27 -11.46
C SER A 219 -28.67 -11.46 -10.49
N PRO A 220 -28.66 -10.11 -10.57
CA PRO A 220 -27.86 -9.27 -9.70
C PRO A 220 -28.06 -9.53 -8.21
N ARG A 221 -26.98 -9.91 -7.52
CA ARG A 221 -27.02 -10.21 -6.07
C ARG A 221 -25.73 -9.93 -5.29
N TYR A 222 -24.59 -9.81 -5.96
CA TYR A 222 -23.30 -9.64 -5.30
C TYR A 222 -22.90 -8.16 -5.26
N PRO A 223 -22.52 -7.58 -4.12
CA PRO A 223 -22.05 -6.18 -4.07
C PRO A 223 -20.81 -5.95 -4.94
N ARG A 224 -19.99 -6.99 -5.13
CA ARG A 224 -18.81 -6.97 -6.00
C ARG A 224 -18.73 -8.27 -6.79
N LEU A 225 -18.56 -8.12 -8.10
CA LEU A 225 -18.22 -9.19 -9.04
C LEU A 225 -17.18 -8.63 -10.02
N GLU A 226 -15.99 -9.22 -10.02
CA GLU A 226 -14.85 -8.81 -10.86
C GLU A 226 -14.88 -9.51 -12.22
N ALA A 227 -14.06 -9.05 -13.18
CA ALA A 227 -13.97 -9.67 -14.49
C ALA A 227 -13.54 -11.14 -14.40
N PHE A 228 -13.83 -11.92 -15.42
CA PHE A 228 -13.35 -13.30 -15.51
C PHE A 228 -11.85 -13.32 -15.76
N ASN A 229 -11.11 -14.12 -14.98
CA ASN A 229 -9.69 -14.34 -15.16
C ASN A 229 -9.39 -15.33 -16.32
N GLU A 230 -8.10 -15.63 -16.53
CA GLU A 230 -7.64 -16.57 -17.57
C GLU A 230 -8.19 -18.00 -17.39
N GLU A 231 -8.60 -18.39 -16.18
CA GLU A 231 -9.24 -19.68 -15.87
C GLU A 231 -10.76 -19.66 -16.11
N GLY A 232 -11.33 -18.53 -16.56
CA GLY A 232 -12.77 -18.38 -16.78
C GLY A 232 -13.59 -18.22 -15.50
N LEU A 233 -12.97 -17.74 -14.41
CA LEU A 233 -13.60 -17.55 -13.11
C LEU A 233 -13.58 -16.08 -12.67
N ALA A 234 -14.69 -15.60 -12.11
CA ALA A 234 -14.83 -14.23 -11.62
C ALA A 234 -14.80 -14.21 -10.08
N PHE A 235 -14.02 -13.31 -9.49
CA PHE A 235 -14.00 -13.10 -8.04
C PHE A 235 -15.28 -12.37 -7.58
N PHE A 236 -15.87 -12.80 -6.47
CA PHE A 236 -17.03 -12.14 -5.85
C PHE A 236 -16.84 -11.92 -4.34
N ALA A 237 -17.49 -10.89 -3.83
CA ALA A 237 -17.66 -10.65 -2.40
C ALA A 237 -19.11 -10.92 -1.99
N GLU A 238 -19.33 -11.58 -0.85
CA GLU A 238 -20.67 -11.73 -0.29
C GLU A 238 -21.19 -10.38 0.28
N PRO A 239 -22.53 -10.20 0.44
CA PRO A 239 -23.13 -8.96 0.97
C PRO A 239 -22.58 -8.48 2.32
N ASP A 240 -22.12 -9.41 3.18
CA ASP A 240 -21.33 -9.12 4.38
C ASP A 240 -20.00 -9.86 4.32
N ALA A 241 -19.15 -9.49 3.35
CA ALA A 241 -17.86 -10.13 3.08
C ALA A 241 -16.91 -10.22 4.30
N TRP A 242 -17.10 -9.38 5.32
CA TRP A 242 -16.37 -9.43 6.59
C TRP A 242 -16.71 -10.66 7.46
N THR A 243 -17.83 -11.34 7.22
CA THR A 243 -18.24 -12.55 7.94
C THR A 243 -18.44 -13.74 6.99
N ALA A 244 -18.99 -13.48 5.80
CA ALA A 244 -19.28 -14.49 4.78
C ALA A 244 -18.14 -14.68 3.76
N GLY A 245 -17.08 -13.88 3.84
CA GLY A 245 -15.89 -14.01 3.01
C GLY A 245 -16.12 -13.71 1.53
N HIS A 246 -15.33 -14.41 0.70
CA HIS A 246 -15.25 -14.19 -0.74
C HIS A 246 -15.24 -15.52 -1.50
N GLY A 247 -15.27 -15.47 -2.83
CA GLY A 247 -15.16 -16.67 -3.64
C GLY A 247 -14.92 -16.41 -5.12
N TYR A 248 -14.91 -17.49 -5.89
CA TYR A 248 -14.87 -17.47 -7.34
C TYR A 248 -16.09 -18.19 -7.93
N ILE A 249 -16.62 -17.63 -9.02
CA ILE A 249 -17.82 -18.12 -9.71
C ILE A 249 -17.50 -18.39 -11.19
N ASP A 250 -18.10 -19.42 -11.77
CA ASP A 250 -17.94 -19.74 -13.19
C ASP A 250 -18.88 -18.94 -14.10
N THR A 251 -18.71 -19.13 -15.41
CA THR A 251 -19.54 -18.53 -16.46
C THR A 251 -21.00 -18.98 -16.44
N GLN A 252 -21.36 -20.01 -15.66
CA GLN A 252 -22.72 -20.49 -15.45
C GLN A 252 -23.36 -19.94 -14.15
N GLY A 253 -22.65 -19.08 -13.41
CA GLY A 253 -23.13 -18.53 -12.13
C GLY A 253 -23.03 -19.54 -10.97
N ARG A 254 -22.24 -20.61 -11.10
CA ARG A 254 -21.99 -21.58 -10.04
C ARG A 254 -20.74 -21.21 -9.26
N VAL A 255 -20.85 -21.19 -7.92
CA VAL A 255 -19.69 -20.90 -7.05
C VAL A 255 -18.75 -22.10 -7.09
N VAL A 256 -17.55 -21.89 -7.62
CA VAL A 256 -16.51 -22.90 -7.78
C VAL A 256 -15.64 -23.00 -6.54
N LEU A 257 -15.35 -21.86 -5.90
CA LEU A 257 -14.47 -21.76 -4.74
C LEU A 257 -15.04 -20.75 -3.74
N ARG A 258 -14.96 -21.09 -2.44
CA ARG A 258 -15.22 -20.17 -1.32
C ARG A 258 -13.95 -20.07 -0.46
N GLY A 259 -13.71 -18.90 0.11
CA GLY A 259 -12.59 -18.63 1.01
C GLY A 259 -12.90 -17.53 2.00
N GLY A 260 -11.92 -17.23 2.85
CA GLY A 260 -12.06 -16.28 3.94
C GLY A 260 -12.15 -14.82 3.51
N VAL A 261 -12.04 -13.93 4.49
CA VAL A 261 -12.05 -12.48 4.27
C VAL A 261 -10.78 -12.00 3.53
N HIS A 262 -9.69 -12.77 3.54
CA HIS A 262 -8.43 -12.47 2.85
C HIS A 262 -8.16 -13.38 1.63
N LEU A 263 -9.20 -13.99 1.04
CA LEU A 263 -9.05 -14.72 -0.22
C LEU A 263 -8.51 -13.79 -1.30
N SER A 264 -7.36 -14.16 -1.88
CA SER A 264 -6.72 -13.44 -2.98
C SER A 264 -7.67 -13.27 -4.17
N ARG A 265 -7.76 -12.03 -4.64
CA ARG A 265 -8.41 -11.65 -5.92
C ARG A 265 -7.61 -12.07 -7.15
N HIS A 266 -6.34 -12.41 -6.97
CA HIS A 266 -5.52 -13.02 -8.00
C HIS A 266 -5.56 -14.54 -7.86
N MET A 267 -5.93 -15.21 -8.96
CA MET A 267 -5.86 -16.65 -9.13
C MET A 267 -5.06 -16.95 -10.38
N ALA A 268 -4.16 -17.93 -10.30
CA ALA A 268 -3.41 -18.45 -11.43
C ALA A 268 -3.23 -19.96 -11.29
N CYS A 269 -3.18 -20.69 -12.41
CA CYS A 269 -3.04 -22.15 -12.45
C CYS A 269 -4.12 -22.89 -11.62
N GLY A 270 -5.33 -22.33 -11.57
CA GLY A 270 -6.47 -22.79 -10.79
C GLY A 270 -6.36 -22.60 -9.27
N LEU A 271 -5.39 -21.82 -8.80
CA LEU A 271 -5.06 -21.63 -7.37
C LEU A 271 -5.20 -20.17 -6.92
N ALA A 272 -5.82 -19.99 -5.74
CA ALA A 272 -5.86 -18.72 -5.04
C ALA A 272 -5.25 -18.88 -3.64
N ALA A 273 -4.45 -17.90 -3.21
CA ALA A 273 -4.03 -17.81 -1.80
C ALA A 273 -5.22 -17.36 -0.94
N ASP A 274 -5.34 -17.87 0.28
CA ASP A 274 -6.30 -17.44 1.29
C ASP A 274 -5.54 -17.30 2.60
N HIS A 275 -5.39 -16.08 3.09
CA HIS A 275 -4.58 -15.76 4.27
C HIS A 275 -5.46 -15.76 5.53
N SER A 276 -4.90 -16.19 6.66
CA SER A 276 -5.47 -15.94 7.99
C SER A 276 -4.38 -15.53 8.96
N ASP A 277 -4.73 -14.64 9.88
CA ASP A 277 -3.78 -14.08 10.85
C ASP A 277 -3.21 -15.16 11.79
N ASP A 278 -4.03 -16.14 12.17
CA ASP A 278 -3.66 -17.24 13.08
C ASP A 278 -2.95 -18.42 12.41
N GLU A 279 -3.28 -18.75 11.15
CA GLU A 279 -2.85 -20.01 10.51
C GLU A 279 -1.96 -19.81 9.27
N GLY A 280 -1.70 -18.56 8.89
CA GLY A 280 -0.81 -18.18 7.81
C GLY A 280 -1.46 -18.21 6.42
N THR A 281 -0.67 -18.52 5.40
CA THR A 281 -1.17 -18.62 4.01
C THR A 281 -1.63 -20.05 3.71
N ARG A 282 -2.89 -20.18 3.27
CA ARG A 282 -3.41 -21.41 2.65
C ARG A 282 -3.58 -21.21 1.15
N TYR A 283 -3.68 -22.31 0.41
CA TYR A 283 -3.92 -22.29 -1.03
C TYR A 283 -5.15 -23.13 -1.38
N ARG A 284 -6.14 -22.50 -2.02
CA ARG A 284 -7.41 -23.10 -2.40
C ARG A 284 -7.44 -23.41 -3.89
N SER A 285 -8.02 -24.55 -4.24
CA SER A 285 -8.08 -25.06 -5.61
C SER A 285 -9.46 -24.95 -6.23
N ALA A 286 -9.55 -24.29 -7.39
CA ALA A 286 -10.73 -24.34 -8.24
C ALA A 286 -10.82 -25.67 -9.03
N ARG A 287 -9.70 -26.39 -9.20
CA ARG A 287 -9.64 -27.62 -10.01
C ARG A 287 -10.35 -28.81 -9.35
N ALA A 288 -10.44 -28.84 -8.02
CA ALA A 288 -11.09 -29.93 -7.29
C ALA A 288 -12.61 -30.04 -7.57
N ALA A 289 -13.29 -28.92 -7.83
CA ALA A 289 -14.73 -28.88 -8.09
C ALA A 289 -15.16 -29.61 -9.38
N THR A 290 -14.27 -29.73 -10.37
CA THR A 290 -14.63 -30.24 -11.70
C THR A 290 -14.84 -31.76 -11.78
N ARG A 291 -14.35 -32.53 -10.79
CA ARG A 291 -14.50 -34.00 -10.77
C ARG A 291 -15.76 -34.51 -10.06
N SER A 292 -16.35 -33.75 -9.14
CA SER A 292 -17.38 -34.25 -8.22
C SER A 292 -18.73 -33.53 -8.29
N GLY A 293 -18.83 -32.39 -8.99
CA GLY A 293 -20.08 -31.64 -9.14
C GLY A 293 -20.59 -30.97 -7.85
N GLY A 294 -19.81 -31.00 -6.77
CA GLY A 294 -20.07 -30.26 -5.53
C GLY A 294 -19.34 -28.91 -5.48
N VAL A 295 -19.74 -28.07 -4.52
CA VAL A 295 -18.95 -26.89 -4.13
C VAL A 295 -17.60 -27.37 -3.60
N ALA A 296 -16.49 -26.73 -4.01
CA ALA A 296 -15.19 -27.06 -3.44
C ALA A 296 -15.20 -26.78 -1.92
N GLY A 297 -14.97 -27.82 -1.12
CA GLY A 297 -14.60 -27.67 0.29
C GLY A 297 -13.14 -27.23 0.44
N ASP A 298 -12.65 -27.24 1.67
CA ASP A 298 -11.21 -27.28 1.95
C ASP A 298 -10.62 -28.59 1.43
N VAL A 299 -10.32 -28.63 0.13
CA VAL A 299 -9.63 -29.76 -0.51
C VAL A 299 -8.15 -29.41 -0.57
N PRO A 300 -7.30 -29.98 0.33
CA PRO A 300 -5.86 -29.94 0.14
C PRO A 300 -5.51 -30.58 -1.20
N LEU A 301 -4.54 -29.99 -1.90
CA LEU A 301 -4.26 -30.28 -3.30
C LEU A 301 -3.65 -31.68 -3.51
N GLY A 302 -4.43 -32.55 -4.15
CA GLY A 302 -3.91 -33.71 -4.88
C GLY A 302 -4.11 -35.06 -4.17
N ASP A 303 -5.04 -35.86 -4.71
CA ASP A 303 -5.15 -37.28 -4.38
C ASP A 303 -3.79 -37.99 -4.60
N ALA A 304 -3.37 -38.81 -3.63
CA ALA A 304 -2.17 -39.65 -3.63
C ALA A 304 -0.79 -39.01 -3.32
N ALA A 305 -0.72 -37.77 -2.80
CA ALA A 305 0.56 -37.19 -2.31
C ALA A 305 0.54 -36.68 -0.85
N TRP A 306 -0.62 -36.64 -0.19
CA TRP A 306 -0.81 -36.04 1.14
C TRP A 306 -1.64 -36.93 2.08
N ASP A 307 -1.36 -38.24 2.10
CA ASP A 307 -2.03 -39.24 2.97
C ASP A 307 -1.63 -39.14 4.47
N ASP A 308 -1.01 -38.04 4.90
CA ASP A 308 -0.88 -37.69 6.32
C ASP A 308 -1.76 -36.48 6.66
N PRO A 309 -2.99 -36.69 7.18
CA PRO A 309 -3.86 -35.61 7.66
C PRO A 309 -3.32 -34.89 8.92
N HIS A 310 -2.17 -35.28 9.47
CA HIS A 310 -1.42 -34.49 10.46
C HIS A 310 -0.33 -33.60 9.84
N ALA A 311 0.00 -33.78 8.55
CA ALA A 311 0.94 -32.94 7.82
C ALA A 311 0.31 -31.63 7.30
N ASN A 312 -0.35 -30.88 8.20
CA ASN A 312 -0.73 -29.50 7.95
C ASN A 312 0.54 -28.64 7.80
N VAL A 313 1.06 -28.52 6.57
CA VAL A 313 2.14 -27.58 6.24
C VAL A 313 1.55 -26.18 6.21
N HIS A 314 1.42 -25.58 7.39
CA HIS A 314 1.12 -24.16 7.54
C HIS A 314 2.25 -23.34 6.91
N TRP A 315 1.93 -22.52 5.93
CA TRP A 315 2.88 -21.56 5.36
C TRP A 315 2.79 -20.28 6.19
N GLY A 316 3.88 -19.91 6.88
CA GLY A 316 3.96 -18.62 7.56
C GLY A 316 3.79 -17.45 6.59
N TYR A 317 4.14 -17.68 5.31
CA TYR A 317 3.86 -16.76 4.22
C TYR A 317 3.81 -17.46 2.86
N GLY A 318 3.02 -16.89 1.94
CA GLY A 318 3.04 -17.26 0.54
C GLY A 318 2.55 -16.13 -0.37
N THR A 319 3.18 -15.98 -1.53
CA THR A 319 2.67 -15.12 -2.61
C THR A 319 1.45 -15.76 -3.27
N ALA A 320 0.70 -15.00 -4.06
CA ALA A 320 -0.18 -15.62 -5.06
C ALA A 320 0.66 -16.47 -6.05
N PHE A 321 0.01 -17.45 -6.69
CA PHE A 321 0.58 -18.21 -7.79
C PHE A 321 0.81 -17.32 -9.02
N ARG A 322 1.80 -17.68 -9.84
CA ARG A 322 2.14 -17.00 -11.10
C ARG A 322 1.74 -17.87 -12.29
N THR A 323 1.11 -17.29 -13.32
CA THR A 323 0.86 -18.01 -14.60
C THR A 323 2.18 -18.49 -15.22
N ALA A 324 3.23 -17.67 -15.17
CA ALA A 324 4.58 -18.08 -15.57
C ALA A 324 5.18 -19.04 -14.53
N GLY A 325 5.34 -20.31 -14.93
CA GLY A 325 5.93 -21.37 -14.10
C GLY A 325 4.99 -22.05 -13.11
N CYS A 326 3.73 -21.63 -12.99
CA CYS A 326 2.72 -22.19 -12.07
C CYS A 326 3.24 -22.42 -10.64
N LEU A 327 3.93 -21.42 -10.11
CA LEU A 327 4.56 -21.48 -8.79
C LEU A 327 4.27 -20.22 -7.93
N ALA A 328 4.38 -20.39 -6.62
CA ALA A 328 4.36 -19.32 -5.63
C ALA A 328 5.65 -19.34 -4.79
N VAL A 329 6.11 -18.17 -4.33
CA VAL A 329 7.20 -18.08 -3.34
C VAL A 329 6.59 -18.23 -1.96
N VAL A 330 7.07 -19.20 -1.18
CA VAL A 330 6.49 -19.55 0.12
C VAL A 330 7.55 -19.67 1.21
N ARG A 331 7.13 -19.50 2.45
CA ARG A 331 7.91 -19.78 3.65
C ARG A 331 7.12 -20.70 4.57
N ARG A 332 7.72 -21.82 4.99
CA ARG A 332 7.12 -22.69 6.02
C ARG A 332 6.98 -21.93 7.33
N ALA A 333 5.88 -22.14 8.06
CA ALA A 333 5.77 -21.66 9.42
C ALA A 333 6.86 -22.34 10.29
N PRO A 334 7.41 -21.65 11.31
CA PRO A 334 8.25 -22.30 12.31
C PRO A 334 7.44 -23.39 13.01
N GLN A 335 7.97 -24.61 13.11
CA GLN A 335 7.29 -25.62 13.92
C GLN A 335 7.50 -25.34 15.40
N PRO A 336 6.44 -25.38 16.24
CA PRO A 336 6.59 -25.28 17.68
C PRO A 336 7.37 -26.50 18.18
N VAL A 337 8.40 -26.26 19.01
CA VAL A 337 9.12 -27.34 19.70
C VAL A 337 8.13 -28.01 20.66
N GLN A 338 7.76 -29.25 20.36
CA GLN A 338 6.70 -29.98 21.08
C GLN A 338 7.15 -30.54 22.44
N ASP A 339 8.45 -30.50 22.75
CA ASP A 339 9.00 -31.12 23.96
C ASP A 339 9.20 -30.11 25.09
N GLU A 340 8.32 -30.13 26.10
CA GLU A 340 8.46 -29.30 27.29
C GLU A 340 9.64 -29.73 28.19
N SER A 341 10.19 -30.93 27.98
CA SER A 341 11.26 -31.48 28.82
C SER A 341 12.61 -30.75 28.66
N GLU A 342 12.87 -30.13 27.51
CA GLU A 342 14.10 -29.36 27.26
C GLU A 342 14.10 -27.97 27.92
N ARG A 343 12.96 -27.47 28.43
CA ARG A 343 12.93 -26.18 29.18
C ARG A 343 13.63 -26.27 30.54
N GLY A 344 13.97 -27.47 31.02
CA GLY A 344 14.46 -27.72 32.38
C GLY A 344 15.96 -27.61 32.61
N MET A 345 16.81 -27.55 31.57
CA MET A 345 18.26 -27.37 31.72
C MET A 345 18.82 -26.40 30.68
N GLY A 346 19.75 -25.55 31.12
CA GLY A 346 20.32 -24.50 30.28
C GLY A 346 21.15 -25.02 29.09
N LEU A 347 21.34 -24.13 28.10
CA LEU A 347 22.11 -24.33 26.86
C LEU A 347 21.45 -25.17 25.76
N ALA A 348 20.17 -24.90 25.46
CA ALA A 348 19.56 -25.24 24.16
C ALA A 348 19.90 -24.19 23.08
N THR A 349 21.18 -24.01 22.76
CA THR A 349 21.60 -23.26 21.55
C THR A 349 21.77 -24.21 20.36
N GLN A 350 20.67 -24.53 19.66
CA GLN A 350 20.58 -24.86 18.23
C GLN A 350 19.20 -25.46 17.91
N GLY A 351 18.66 -25.21 16.71
CA GLY A 351 17.76 -26.18 16.07
C GLY A 351 16.26 -25.90 15.99
N ALA A 352 15.71 -24.80 16.52
CA ALA A 352 14.37 -24.37 16.09
C ALA A 352 14.44 -24.01 14.59
N SER A 353 13.85 -24.86 13.74
CA SER A 353 14.01 -24.74 12.28
C SER A 353 13.48 -23.39 11.79
N GLN A 354 14.40 -22.52 11.36
CA GLN A 354 14.02 -21.27 10.72
C GLN A 354 13.15 -21.60 9.52
N GLY A 355 11.98 -20.97 9.41
CA GLY A 355 10.98 -21.29 8.39
C GLY A 355 11.62 -21.27 7.00
N ALA A 356 11.76 -22.43 6.38
CA ALA A 356 12.48 -22.55 5.13
C ALA A 356 11.74 -21.84 4.00
N TRP A 357 12.45 -20.99 3.27
CA TRP A 357 11.99 -20.43 2.00
C TRP A 357 12.03 -21.50 0.89
N GLY A 358 11.16 -21.34 -0.10
CA GLY A 358 11.16 -22.17 -1.30
C GLY A 358 10.02 -21.82 -2.24
N LEU A 359 9.81 -22.69 -3.22
CA LEU A 359 8.80 -22.54 -4.26
C LEU A 359 7.74 -23.64 -4.12
N LEU A 360 6.48 -23.26 -4.09
CA LEU A 360 5.35 -24.19 -4.13
C LEU A 360 4.82 -24.27 -5.56
N HIS A 361 4.77 -25.47 -6.13
CA HIS A 361 4.19 -25.75 -7.45
C HIS A 361 2.68 -25.99 -7.37
N ALA A 362 1.98 -25.80 -8.49
CA ALA A 362 0.53 -25.95 -8.55
C ALA A 362 0.02 -27.40 -8.45
N ASP A 363 0.93 -28.38 -8.48
CA ASP A 363 0.69 -29.80 -8.16
C ASP A 363 0.82 -30.10 -6.64
N GLY A 364 1.17 -29.10 -5.82
CA GLY A 364 1.41 -29.22 -4.38
C GLY A 364 2.88 -29.48 -4.01
N ARG A 365 3.78 -29.72 -4.97
CA ARG A 365 5.18 -30.01 -4.69
C ARG A 365 5.91 -28.77 -4.16
N PHE A 366 6.57 -28.91 -3.01
CA PHE A 366 7.45 -27.88 -2.46
C PHE A 366 8.91 -28.15 -2.79
N VAL A 367 9.56 -27.17 -3.41
CA VAL A 367 11.00 -27.16 -3.71
C VAL A 367 11.66 -26.15 -2.74
N PRO A 368 12.42 -26.61 -1.73
CA PRO A 368 13.13 -25.71 -0.82
C PRO A 368 14.21 -24.91 -1.56
N ALA A 369 14.49 -23.70 -1.09
CA ALA A 369 15.66 -22.95 -1.55
C ALA A 369 16.94 -23.73 -1.20
N PRO A 370 17.90 -23.88 -2.13
CA PRO A 370 19.18 -24.52 -1.85
C PRO A 370 19.93 -23.86 -0.69
N ALA A 371 20.71 -24.61 0.08
CA ALA A 371 21.40 -24.16 1.29
C ALA A 371 22.41 -23.00 1.13
N GLY A 372 22.70 -22.56 -0.11
CA GLY A 372 23.49 -21.35 -0.38
C GLY A 372 22.64 -20.06 -0.49
N LEU A 373 21.30 -20.18 -0.49
CA LEU A 373 20.36 -19.08 -0.58
C LEU A 373 19.76 -18.77 0.80
N LEU A 374 19.69 -17.49 1.15
CA LEU A 374 19.23 -17.00 2.45
C LEU A 374 17.73 -16.67 2.43
N GLU A 375 17.31 -15.81 1.52
CA GLU A 375 15.93 -15.30 1.41
C GLU A 375 15.64 -14.74 0.02
N PRO A 376 14.37 -14.70 -0.43
CA PRO A 376 14.01 -14.06 -1.69
C PRO A 376 14.32 -12.55 -1.64
N LEU A 377 14.84 -12.02 -2.75
CA LEU A 377 15.17 -10.61 -2.92
C LEU A 377 13.92 -9.74 -2.73
N THR A 378 14.02 -8.71 -1.88
CA THR A 378 13.04 -7.62 -1.77
C THR A 378 13.56 -6.37 -2.47
N ARG A 379 12.66 -5.44 -2.81
CA ARG A 379 13.04 -4.05 -3.05
C ARG A 379 13.45 -3.38 -1.73
N ALA A 380 14.00 -2.17 -1.79
CA ALA A 380 14.37 -1.42 -0.59
C ALA A 380 13.19 -1.05 0.32
N ASP A 381 11.94 -1.13 -0.17
CA ASP A 381 10.75 -0.96 0.66
C ASP A 381 10.36 -2.21 1.46
N GLY A 382 11.01 -3.36 1.25
CA GLY A 382 10.74 -4.62 1.95
C GLY A 382 9.76 -5.54 1.21
N TRP A 383 9.15 -5.10 0.11
CA TRP A 383 8.26 -5.95 -0.69
C TRP A 383 9.01 -6.78 -1.73
N LEU A 384 8.53 -8.00 -1.95
CA LEU A 384 8.98 -8.83 -3.07
C LEU A 384 8.69 -8.11 -4.42
N PRO A 385 9.67 -8.03 -5.34
CA PRO A 385 9.49 -7.37 -6.62
C PRO A 385 8.51 -8.14 -7.52
N GLN A 386 7.83 -7.40 -8.40
CA GLN A 386 7.07 -7.97 -9.51
C GLN A 386 7.99 -8.85 -10.38
N PRO A 387 7.55 -10.04 -10.82
CA PRO A 387 8.33 -10.88 -11.72
C PRO A 387 8.53 -10.19 -13.07
N GLN A 388 9.68 -10.42 -13.70
CA GLN A 388 9.91 -9.93 -15.06
C GLN A 388 9.09 -10.75 -16.08
N PRO A 389 8.56 -10.14 -17.15
CA PRO A 389 7.86 -10.84 -18.22
C PRO A 389 8.67 -12.03 -18.77
N ASP A 390 7.96 -13.10 -19.11
CA ASP A 390 8.48 -14.36 -19.67
C ASP A 390 9.65 -15.01 -18.88
N THR A 391 9.91 -14.56 -17.64
CA THR A 391 11.06 -14.95 -16.82
C THR A 391 10.61 -15.65 -15.55
N ALA A 392 10.45 -16.98 -15.63
CA ALA A 392 10.05 -17.84 -14.51
C ALA A 392 11.22 -18.14 -13.54
N LEU A 393 11.97 -17.11 -13.15
CA LEU A 393 13.06 -17.19 -12.16
C LEU A 393 12.73 -16.33 -10.94
N VAL A 394 13.26 -16.72 -9.78
CA VAL A 394 13.11 -15.99 -8.51
C VAL A 394 14.48 -15.60 -7.99
N ALA A 395 14.67 -14.30 -7.74
CA ALA A 395 15.91 -13.77 -7.17
C ALA A 395 15.96 -14.02 -5.65
N PHE A 396 17.12 -14.39 -5.15
CA PHE A 396 17.43 -14.65 -3.75
C PHE A 396 18.74 -13.97 -3.36
N HIS A 397 18.81 -13.49 -2.12
CA HIS A 397 20.09 -13.25 -1.44
C HIS A 397 20.80 -14.58 -1.19
N THR A 398 22.12 -14.55 -1.26
CA THR A 398 23.01 -15.65 -0.92
C THR A 398 23.71 -15.38 0.41
N HIS A 399 24.20 -16.42 1.08
CA HIS A 399 24.86 -16.27 2.39
C HIS A 399 26.16 -15.44 2.36
N ASP A 400 26.80 -15.31 1.19
CA ASP A 400 27.98 -14.48 0.94
C ASP A 400 27.64 -13.03 0.52
N GLY A 401 26.37 -12.61 0.65
CA GLY A 401 25.93 -11.24 0.39
C GLY A 401 25.69 -10.90 -1.09
N GLN A 402 25.73 -11.90 -1.97
CA GLN A 402 25.54 -11.79 -3.41
C GLN A 402 24.07 -12.12 -3.80
N LEU A 403 23.74 -12.10 -5.09
CA LEU A 403 22.42 -12.51 -5.59
C LEU A 403 22.47 -13.76 -6.48
N ALA A 404 21.41 -14.56 -6.45
CA ALA A 404 21.21 -15.71 -7.32
C ALA A 404 19.76 -15.80 -7.81
N TRP A 405 19.55 -16.26 -9.04
CA TRP A 405 18.23 -16.50 -9.62
C TRP A 405 18.01 -18.00 -9.74
N MET A 406 17.06 -18.54 -8.98
CA MET A 406 16.65 -19.95 -9.06
C MET A 406 15.45 -20.13 -9.99
N ASP A 407 15.40 -21.27 -10.69
CA ASP A 407 14.21 -21.72 -11.41
C ASP A 407 13.23 -22.49 -10.50
N GLY A 408 12.12 -22.95 -11.08
CA GLY A 408 11.10 -23.72 -10.38
C GLY A 408 11.59 -25.04 -9.78
N GLU A 409 12.64 -25.64 -10.33
CA GLU A 409 13.23 -26.90 -9.85
C GLU A 409 14.33 -26.67 -8.79
N GLY A 410 14.59 -25.41 -8.45
CA GLY A 410 15.59 -25.01 -7.47
C GLY A 410 17.01 -24.97 -8.02
N ALA A 411 17.20 -25.12 -9.32
CA ALA A 411 18.49 -24.93 -9.94
C ALA A 411 18.78 -23.43 -10.06
N VAL A 412 19.99 -23.01 -9.66
CA VAL A 412 20.45 -21.62 -9.83
C VAL A 412 20.83 -21.42 -11.30
N ALA A 413 20.03 -20.64 -12.02
CA ALA A 413 20.24 -20.32 -13.43
C ALA A 413 21.29 -19.22 -13.62
N TRP A 414 21.26 -18.18 -12.77
CA TRP A 414 22.18 -17.04 -12.82
C TRP A 414 22.66 -16.63 -11.42
N ARG A 415 23.82 -15.97 -11.35
CA ARG A 415 24.35 -15.30 -10.14
C ARG A 415 24.82 -13.90 -10.47
N ALA A 416 24.55 -12.92 -9.62
CA ALA A 416 25.16 -11.59 -9.72
C ALA A 416 26.15 -11.41 -8.57
N HIS A 417 27.41 -11.17 -8.92
CA HIS A 417 28.51 -10.89 -8.00
C HIS A 417 28.80 -9.39 -7.95
N TYR A 418 28.96 -8.86 -6.74
CA TYR A 418 29.20 -7.46 -6.43
C TYR A 418 30.52 -7.34 -5.66
N ASP A 419 31.40 -6.45 -6.12
CA ASP A 419 32.67 -6.10 -5.47
C ASP A 419 32.65 -4.70 -4.81
N GLY A 420 31.49 -4.03 -4.82
CA GLY A 420 31.29 -2.66 -4.33
C GLY A 420 31.53 -1.56 -5.38
N GLN A 421 32.08 -1.91 -6.54
CA GLN A 421 32.35 -1.01 -7.66
C GLN A 421 31.64 -1.44 -8.97
N GLN A 422 31.41 -2.73 -9.15
CA GLN A 422 30.73 -3.33 -10.30
C GLN A 422 29.82 -4.48 -9.87
N ALA A 423 28.84 -4.77 -10.72
CA ALA A 423 28.03 -5.99 -10.67
C ALA A 423 28.35 -6.86 -11.89
N ALA A 424 28.58 -8.15 -11.71
CA ALA A 424 28.85 -9.12 -12.77
C ALA A 424 27.80 -10.22 -12.78
N LEU A 425 27.06 -10.36 -13.88
CA LEU A 425 26.09 -11.44 -14.09
C LEU A 425 26.79 -12.67 -14.68
N LEU A 426 26.63 -13.80 -14.02
CA LEU A 426 27.23 -15.09 -14.32
C LEU A 426 26.13 -16.12 -14.61
N ASP A 427 26.41 -17.10 -15.46
CA ASP A 427 25.55 -18.27 -15.65
C ASP A 427 25.73 -19.33 -14.53
N ALA A 428 24.96 -20.42 -14.62
CA ALA A 428 25.01 -21.54 -13.69
C ALA A 428 26.39 -22.25 -13.62
N GLN A 429 27.25 -22.08 -14.63
CA GLN A 429 28.61 -22.62 -14.68
C GLN A 429 29.67 -21.58 -14.25
N GLY A 430 29.27 -20.36 -13.88
CA GLY A 430 30.18 -19.28 -13.49
C GLY A 430 30.80 -18.53 -14.68
N ARG A 431 30.28 -18.69 -15.90
CA ARG A 431 30.73 -17.94 -17.08
C ARG A 431 30.11 -16.54 -17.08
N LEU A 432 30.90 -15.54 -17.44
CA LEU A 432 30.47 -14.13 -17.47
C LEU A 432 29.49 -13.88 -18.62
N LEU A 433 28.29 -13.43 -18.28
CA LEU A 433 27.24 -13.04 -19.23
C LEU A 433 27.23 -11.53 -19.51
N TRP A 434 27.47 -10.72 -18.48
CA TRP A 434 27.50 -9.26 -18.51
C TRP A 434 28.20 -8.69 -17.27
N HIS A 435 28.71 -7.47 -17.33
CA HIS A 435 29.12 -6.69 -16.15
C HIS A 435 28.73 -5.22 -16.30
N SER A 436 28.47 -4.55 -15.18
CA SER A 436 28.15 -3.13 -15.16
C SER A 436 29.37 -2.27 -15.50
N ALA A 437 29.13 -1.01 -15.85
CA ALA A 437 30.14 0.03 -15.71
C ALA A 437 30.57 0.20 -14.24
N THR A 438 31.81 0.67 -14.04
CA THR A 438 32.37 0.97 -12.71
C THR A 438 31.66 2.17 -12.07
N ARG A 439 31.23 2.04 -10.82
CA ARG A 439 30.56 3.10 -10.05
C ARG A 439 30.74 2.88 -8.55
N GLU A 440 30.88 3.95 -7.78
CA GLU A 440 30.91 3.82 -6.32
C GLU A 440 29.59 3.27 -5.77
N HIS A 441 29.68 2.47 -4.70
CA HIS A 441 28.55 1.90 -3.95
C HIS A 441 27.68 0.91 -4.75
N CYS A 442 28.29 0.12 -5.66
CA CYS A 442 27.60 -0.92 -6.41
C CYS A 442 27.31 -2.16 -5.55
N TRP A 443 26.12 -2.22 -4.96
CA TRP A 443 25.69 -3.27 -4.03
C TRP A 443 24.25 -3.71 -4.31
N PRO A 444 23.86 -4.96 -3.95
CA PRO A 444 22.46 -5.36 -3.95
C PRO A 444 21.68 -4.68 -2.81
N PRO A 445 20.34 -4.74 -2.82
CA PRO A 445 19.51 -4.37 -1.66
C PRO A 445 19.93 -5.12 -0.40
N ARG A 446 19.64 -4.55 0.77
CA ARG A 446 19.93 -5.24 2.04
C ARG A 446 18.88 -6.34 2.30
N PRO A 447 19.26 -7.49 2.89
CA PRO A 447 18.31 -8.50 3.34
C PRO A 447 17.24 -7.88 4.27
N PHE A 448 15.99 -8.18 4.01
CA PHE A 448 14.85 -7.66 4.76
C PHE A 448 14.37 -8.62 5.85
N PHE A 449 14.27 -9.92 5.56
CA PHE A 449 13.75 -10.92 6.50
C PHE A 449 14.81 -11.32 7.53
N HIS A 450 16.06 -11.46 7.12
CA HIS A 450 17.25 -11.75 7.93
C HIS A 450 18.21 -10.55 7.99
N ALA A 451 17.66 -9.34 8.13
CA ALA A 451 18.45 -8.12 8.26
C ALA A 451 19.53 -8.25 9.36
N PRO A 452 20.81 -7.93 9.09
CA PRO A 452 21.87 -8.01 10.09
C PRO A 452 21.59 -7.02 11.24
N LEU A 453 22.08 -7.34 12.45
CA LEU A 453 21.80 -6.55 13.66
C LEU A 453 22.12 -5.05 13.50
N VAL A 454 23.18 -4.71 12.77
CA VAL A 454 23.59 -3.33 12.51
C VAL A 454 22.55 -2.51 11.75
N ASP A 455 21.73 -3.15 10.91
CA ASP A 455 20.65 -2.48 10.16
C ASP A 455 19.44 -2.13 11.04
N LEU A 456 19.35 -2.72 12.24
CA LEU A 456 18.31 -2.44 13.22
C LEU A 456 18.72 -1.35 14.23
N LEU A 457 19.99 -0.92 14.21
CA LEU A 457 20.51 0.09 15.15
C LEU A 457 20.15 1.51 14.71
N GLU A 458 19.64 2.32 15.63
CA GLU A 458 19.24 3.69 15.32
C GLU A 458 20.39 4.68 15.52
N GLY A 459 21.08 5.01 14.42
CA GLY A 459 22.16 6.00 14.38
C GLY A 459 23.44 5.57 15.13
N LEU A 460 23.72 4.27 15.09
CA LEU A 460 25.02 3.66 15.40
C LEU A 460 25.47 2.93 14.13
N ASN A 461 26.68 3.20 13.64
CA ASN A 461 27.20 2.55 12.41
C ASN A 461 27.81 1.16 12.70
N GLY A 462 27.80 0.74 13.96
CA GLY A 462 28.37 -0.52 14.44
C GLY A 462 28.14 -0.68 15.94
N VAL A 463 28.16 -1.92 16.42
CA VAL A 463 27.86 -2.26 17.82
C VAL A 463 28.82 -1.56 18.79
N ASP A 464 30.11 -1.49 18.46
CA ASP A 464 31.16 -0.88 19.30
C ASP A 464 30.86 0.58 19.70
N GLN A 465 30.09 1.30 18.88
CA GLN A 465 29.74 2.70 19.14
C GLN A 465 28.81 2.87 20.35
N ILE A 466 28.17 1.79 20.84
CA ILE A 466 27.29 1.84 22.01
C ILE A 466 28.02 2.36 23.26
N ALA A 467 29.28 1.98 23.45
CA ALA A 467 30.10 2.40 24.59
C ALA A 467 30.47 3.89 24.51
N THR A 468 30.66 4.43 23.31
CA THR A 468 30.89 5.87 23.09
C THR A 468 29.60 6.65 23.36
N LEU A 469 28.46 6.18 22.83
CA LEU A 469 27.15 6.79 23.09
C LEU A 469 26.83 6.82 24.59
N ALA A 470 27.13 5.74 25.31
CA ALA A 470 26.92 5.63 26.75
C ALA A 470 27.66 6.73 27.54
N VAL A 471 28.93 7.01 27.18
CA VAL A 471 29.71 8.11 27.76
C VAL A 471 29.12 9.48 27.40
N THR A 472 28.65 9.68 26.17
CA THR A 472 27.99 10.93 25.75
C THR A 472 26.69 11.18 26.52
N LEU A 473 25.89 10.13 26.77
CA LEU A 473 24.67 10.23 27.57
C LEU A 473 25.00 10.51 29.04
N ALA A 474 25.99 9.84 29.62
CA ALA A 474 26.45 10.09 30.99
C ALA A 474 26.89 11.56 31.20
N ALA A 475 27.71 12.10 30.30
CA ALA A 475 28.12 13.50 30.33
C ALA A 475 26.96 14.49 30.06
N SER A 476 25.87 14.07 29.41
CA SER A 476 24.65 14.88 29.29
C SER A 476 23.85 14.86 30.60
N ALA A 477 23.66 13.68 31.21
CA ALA A 477 22.97 13.54 32.49
C ALA A 477 23.68 14.28 33.64
N GLU A 478 25.01 14.21 33.71
CA GLU A 478 25.80 14.93 34.72
C GLU A 478 25.66 16.45 34.60
N ARG A 479 25.74 17.00 33.37
CA ARG A 479 25.50 18.43 33.13
C ARG A 479 24.10 18.87 33.56
N ARG A 480 23.08 18.03 33.31
CA ARG A 480 21.71 18.30 33.76
C ARG A 480 21.57 18.25 35.29
N LEU A 481 22.27 17.32 35.95
CA LEU A 481 22.33 17.24 37.42
C LEU A 481 22.95 18.51 38.03
N HIS A 482 24.06 19.00 37.47
CA HIS A 482 24.67 20.26 37.93
C HIS A 482 23.78 21.48 37.63
N ALA A 483 23.09 21.52 36.49
CA ALA A 483 22.11 22.57 36.19
C ALA A 483 20.95 22.57 37.19
N LEU A 484 20.45 21.39 37.59
CA LEU A 484 19.43 21.25 38.63
C LEU A 484 19.93 21.79 39.98
N ALA A 485 21.17 21.43 40.38
CA ALA A 485 21.79 21.94 41.61
C ALA A 485 21.93 23.48 41.61
N ALA A 486 22.25 24.07 40.46
CA ALA A 486 22.34 25.52 40.27
C ALA A 486 20.97 26.22 40.13
N GLY A 487 19.85 25.51 40.26
CA GLY A 487 18.50 26.07 40.10
C GLY A 487 18.15 26.47 38.66
N GLN A 488 18.94 26.05 37.67
CA GLN A 488 18.76 26.40 36.27
C GLN A 488 17.74 25.44 35.62
N ARG A 489 16.95 25.94 34.66
CA ARG A 489 16.16 25.06 33.79
C ARG A 489 17.10 24.32 32.84
N ALA A 490 17.06 22.99 32.87
CA ALA A 490 17.78 22.16 31.91
C ALA A 490 17.39 22.54 30.47
N GLU A 491 18.38 22.74 29.61
CA GLU A 491 18.14 22.99 28.19
C GLU A 491 17.49 21.78 27.52
N ALA A 492 16.51 22.06 26.64
CA ALA A 492 15.82 21.05 25.85
C ALA A 492 16.71 20.56 24.69
N ASP A 493 17.73 19.78 25.03
CA ASP A 493 18.66 19.16 24.08
C ASP A 493 17.89 18.29 23.08
N ALA A 494 17.94 18.64 21.80
CA ALA A 494 16.93 18.26 20.79
C ALA A 494 16.88 16.76 20.41
N GLY A 495 17.73 15.93 21.01
CA GLY A 495 17.80 14.48 20.83
C GLY A 495 17.46 13.63 22.06
N VAL A 496 17.05 14.24 23.18
CA VAL A 496 16.73 13.53 24.43
C VAL A 496 15.21 13.47 24.64
N LEU A 497 14.68 12.26 24.85
CA LEU A 497 13.26 11.97 25.18
C LEU A 497 12.18 12.39 24.15
N GLN A 498 12.46 12.37 22.84
CA GLN A 498 11.37 12.27 21.86
C GLN A 498 10.74 10.86 21.90
N GLY A 499 9.48 10.75 22.34
CA GLY A 499 8.72 9.49 22.35
C GLY A 499 8.39 8.89 23.73
N ALA A 500 8.68 9.59 24.83
CA ALA A 500 7.99 9.34 26.10
C ALA A 500 6.64 10.08 26.08
N PRO A 501 5.50 9.45 26.42
CA PRO A 501 4.24 10.17 26.53
C PRO A 501 4.35 11.23 27.64
N ALA A 502 3.76 12.40 27.40
CA ALA A 502 3.75 13.53 28.33
C ALA A 502 2.79 13.31 29.52
N VAL A 503 2.98 12.19 30.23
CA VAL A 503 2.29 11.91 31.50
C VAL A 503 2.93 12.77 32.57
N ALA A 504 2.13 13.61 33.22
CA ALA A 504 2.58 14.42 34.35
C ALA A 504 3.26 13.53 35.40
N ALA A 505 4.46 13.92 35.86
CA ALA A 505 5.13 13.18 36.92
C ALA A 505 4.27 13.23 38.20
N PRO A 506 4.06 12.09 38.89
CA PRO A 506 3.20 12.02 40.06
C PRO A 506 3.76 12.81 41.26
N ASP A 507 5.07 13.04 41.31
CA ASP A 507 5.75 13.83 42.34
C ASP A 507 6.92 14.66 41.77
N ARG A 508 7.51 15.50 42.62
CA ARG A 508 8.64 16.39 42.29
C ARG A 508 9.96 15.63 42.12
N GLU A 509 10.13 14.47 42.77
CA GLU A 509 11.37 13.69 42.67
C GLU A 509 11.46 13.04 41.28
N GLU A 510 10.37 12.41 40.81
CA GLU A 510 10.24 11.84 39.47
C GLU A 510 10.32 12.92 38.36
N ALA A 511 9.85 14.15 38.61
CA ALA A 511 10.04 15.27 37.70
C ALA A 511 11.52 15.66 37.56
N ASP A 512 12.23 15.81 38.69
CA ASP A 512 13.67 16.13 38.71
C ASP A 512 14.51 14.98 38.11
N ARG A 513 14.15 13.70 38.34
CA ARG A 513 14.75 12.53 37.67
C ARG A 513 14.62 12.60 36.15
N ARG A 514 13.41 12.85 35.63
CA ARG A 514 13.17 12.94 34.16
C ARG A 514 13.90 14.12 33.53
N ALA A 515 14.05 15.23 34.24
CA ALA A 515 14.79 16.40 33.76
C ALA A 515 16.32 16.16 33.70
N THR A 516 16.84 15.33 34.61
CA THR A 516 18.27 15.01 34.73
C THR A 516 18.71 13.80 33.91
N ALA A 517 17.81 12.89 33.55
CA ALA A 517 18.12 11.76 32.68
C ALA A 517 18.40 12.18 31.22
N ALA A 518 19.25 11.40 30.55
CA ALA A 518 19.51 11.49 29.11
C ALA A 518 19.33 10.11 28.46
N ALA A 519 18.33 9.95 27.59
CA ALA A 519 17.98 8.67 26.99
C ALA A 519 17.79 8.76 25.46
N ARG A 520 18.16 7.67 24.77
CA ARG A 520 18.04 7.51 23.32
C ARG A 520 17.71 6.06 22.95
N ARG A 521 16.81 5.88 21.96
CA ARG A 521 16.57 4.56 21.34
C ARG A 521 17.78 4.13 20.53
N VAL A 522 18.21 2.88 20.72
CA VAL A 522 19.41 2.32 20.08
C VAL A 522 19.12 1.17 19.13
N LEU A 523 17.96 0.51 19.25
CA LEU A 523 17.51 -0.53 18.32
C LEU A 523 15.99 -0.52 18.20
N ARG A 524 15.48 -0.73 16.98
CA ARG A 524 14.04 -0.83 16.68
C ARG A 524 13.77 -1.98 15.71
N THR A 525 12.72 -2.77 15.99
CA THR A 525 12.34 -3.93 15.16
C THR A 525 10.94 -3.84 14.54
N THR A 526 10.32 -2.65 14.57
CA THR A 526 8.95 -2.46 14.07
C THR A 526 8.88 -2.63 12.55
N LEU A 527 7.83 -3.31 12.09
CA LEU A 527 7.40 -3.24 10.70
C LEU A 527 6.31 -2.17 10.57
N GLY A 528 6.11 -1.62 9.36
CA GLY A 528 4.92 -0.79 9.09
C GLY A 528 3.66 -1.65 9.05
N ALA A 529 2.48 -1.09 9.32
CA ALA A 529 1.22 -1.83 9.42
C ALA A 529 0.95 -2.75 8.19
N ALA A 530 1.14 -2.24 6.97
CA ALA A 530 1.02 -3.04 5.76
C ALA A 530 1.98 -4.25 5.71
N HIS A 531 3.24 -4.07 6.15
CA HIS A 531 4.21 -5.16 6.24
C HIS A 531 3.82 -6.18 7.29
N GLN A 532 3.37 -5.75 8.47
CA GLN A 532 2.92 -6.67 9.52
C GLN A 532 1.70 -7.49 9.07
N ALA A 533 0.71 -6.86 8.42
CA ALA A 533 -0.47 -7.56 7.90
C ALA A 533 -0.13 -8.66 6.87
N THR A 534 1.01 -8.56 6.18
CA THR A 534 1.44 -9.55 5.18
C THR A 534 2.57 -10.47 5.66
N TYR A 535 3.39 -9.98 6.59
CA TYR A 535 4.59 -10.65 7.12
C TYR A 535 4.51 -10.85 8.64
N GLY A 536 3.31 -11.07 9.19
CA GLY A 536 3.07 -11.23 10.63
C GLY A 536 3.91 -12.34 11.27
N PHE A 537 4.24 -13.37 10.48
CA PHE A 537 5.20 -14.43 10.84
C PHE A 537 6.59 -13.93 11.29
N LEU A 538 6.97 -12.70 10.96
CA LEU A 538 8.23 -12.10 11.39
C LEU A 538 8.21 -11.65 12.86
N ALA A 539 7.05 -11.49 13.50
CA ALA A 539 7.00 -10.95 14.87
C ALA A 539 7.84 -11.75 15.89
N PRO A 540 7.79 -13.10 15.94
CA PRO A 540 8.67 -13.88 16.82
C PRO A 540 10.16 -13.78 16.45
N GLU A 541 10.49 -13.58 15.16
CA GLU A 541 11.87 -13.46 14.72
C GLU A 541 12.46 -12.08 15.02
N ARG A 542 11.66 -11.02 14.86
CA ARG A 542 12.01 -9.65 15.28
C ARG A 542 12.22 -9.58 16.79
N GLU A 543 11.40 -10.29 17.58
CA GLU A 543 11.62 -10.40 19.03
C GLU A 543 12.94 -11.12 19.35
N ARG A 544 13.24 -12.24 18.67
CA ARG A 544 14.54 -12.94 18.79
C ARG A 544 15.72 -12.01 18.45
N MET A 545 15.61 -11.22 17.38
CA MET A 545 16.63 -10.25 16.97
C MET A 545 16.83 -9.15 18.02
N LEU A 546 15.75 -8.68 18.66
CA LEU A 546 15.84 -7.71 19.75
C LEU A 546 16.53 -8.28 20.98
N ARG A 547 16.21 -9.53 21.39
CA ARG A 547 16.89 -10.21 22.51
C ARG A 547 18.38 -10.39 22.24
N GLU A 548 18.74 -10.80 21.02
CA GLU A 548 20.14 -10.92 20.59
C GLU A 548 20.85 -9.55 20.55
N GLY A 549 20.17 -8.52 20.05
CA GLY A 549 20.66 -7.13 20.09
C GLY A 549 20.93 -6.65 21.51
N ARG A 550 20.03 -6.92 22.47
CA ARG A 550 20.24 -6.61 23.90
C ARG A 550 21.49 -7.32 24.43
N ARG A 551 21.63 -8.63 24.16
CA ARG A 551 22.79 -9.44 24.58
C ARG A 551 24.11 -8.88 24.05
N VAL A 552 24.16 -8.58 22.75
CA VAL A 552 25.34 -8.08 22.05
C VAL A 552 25.72 -6.67 22.50
N LEU A 553 24.76 -5.75 22.64
CA LEU A 553 25.01 -4.39 23.14
C LEU A 553 25.45 -4.40 24.61
N ALA A 554 24.83 -5.23 25.45
CA ALA A 554 25.22 -5.41 26.85
C ALA A 554 26.65 -5.96 27.01
N GLN A 555 27.10 -6.84 26.11
CA GLN A 555 28.47 -7.36 26.12
C GLN A 555 29.51 -6.25 25.90
N HIS A 556 29.25 -5.32 24.97
CA HIS A 556 30.16 -4.20 24.68
C HIS A 556 30.13 -3.13 25.78
N LEU A 557 28.98 -2.88 26.40
CA LEU A 557 28.88 -2.03 27.60
C LEU A 557 29.66 -2.66 28.76
N GLY A 558 29.50 -3.96 29.00
CA GLY A 558 30.17 -4.67 30.08
C GLY A 558 31.70 -4.76 29.95
N GLN A 559 32.24 -4.80 28.72
CA GLN A 559 33.68 -4.69 28.48
C GLN A 559 34.28 -3.37 29.00
N ARG A 560 33.49 -2.29 29.03
CA ARG A 560 33.93 -0.96 29.48
C ARG A 560 33.54 -0.64 30.93
N HIS A 561 32.36 -1.10 31.37
CA HIS A 561 31.75 -0.70 32.64
C HIS A 561 31.62 -1.86 33.64
N GLY A 562 32.08 -3.07 33.32
CA GLY A 562 32.04 -4.24 34.20
C GLY A 562 30.71 -4.99 34.19
N THR A 563 30.46 -5.77 35.24
CA THR A 563 29.23 -6.56 35.38
C THR A 563 28.04 -5.64 35.66
N PRO A 564 26.89 -5.78 34.96
CA PRO A 564 25.70 -4.99 35.25
C PRO A 564 25.06 -5.39 36.59
N ASP A 565 24.64 -4.39 37.35
CA ASP A 565 23.76 -4.55 38.49
C ASP A 565 22.36 -5.02 38.02
N GLN A 566 21.74 -5.84 38.86
CA GLN A 566 20.42 -6.44 38.65
C GLN A 566 19.33 -5.76 39.50
N GLN A 567 19.71 -4.94 40.48
CA GLN A 567 18.80 -4.20 41.36
C GLN A 567 19.28 -2.73 41.52
N PRO A 568 19.37 -1.96 40.42
CA PRO A 568 19.81 -0.57 40.48
C PRO A 568 18.84 0.31 41.29
N ASP A 569 19.38 1.34 41.95
CA ASP A 569 18.61 2.24 42.83
C ASP A 569 17.75 3.28 42.08
N HIS A 570 17.89 3.38 40.75
CA HIS A 570 17.10 4.24 39.89
C HIS A 570 16.06 3.43 39.09
N VAL A 571 14.84 3.96 39.06
CA VAL A 571 13.71 3.33 38.38
C VAL A 571 13.78 3.62 36.88
N ALA A 572 13.84 2.57 36.06
CA ALA A 572 13.61 2.70 34.61
C ALA A 572 12.17 3.22 34.36
N PRO A 573 11.88 3.95 33.26
CA PRO A 573 10.58 4.60 33.06
C PRO A 573 9.39 3.65 33.31
N GLN A 574 8.37 4.13 34.04
CA GLN A 574 7.21 3.34 34.48
C GLN A 574 6.71 2.36 33.41
N GLY A 575 6.59 1.08 33.79
CA GLY A 575 6.24 -0.01 32.87
C GLY A 575 7.44 -0.75 32.25
N CYS A 576 8.68 -0.46 32.67
CA CYS A 576 9.91 -1.17 32.26
C CYS A 576 10.49 -2.09 33.36
N GLU A 577 9.71 -2.42 34.39
CA GLU A 577 10.14 -3.21 35.56
C GLU A 577 10.12 -4.73 35.28
N GLY A 578 11.21 -5.45 35.59
CA GLY A 578 11.37 -6.90 35.40
C GLY A 578 12.75 -7.31 34.86
N ASP A 579 12.91 -8.56 34.42
CA ASP A 579 14.17 -9.16 33.88
C ASP A 579 14.75 -8.47 32.60
N GLY A 580 14.16 -7.33 32.19
CA GLY A 580 14.48 -6.56 31.00
C GLY A 580 15.56 -5.48 31.17
N LEU A 581 15.86 -5.07 32.40
CA LEU A 581 16.81 -3.98 32.71
C LEU A 581 18.24 -4.53 32.89
N LEU A 582 19.24 -3.78 32.42
CA LEU A 582 20.66 -3.97 32.76
C LEU A 582 21.24 -2.59 33.08
N ALA A 583 21.93 -2.43 34.20
CA ALA A 583 22.46 -1.14 34.65
C ALA A 583 23.93 -1.22 35.07
N TRP A 584 24.70 -0.18 34.82
CA TRP A 584 26.10 -0.06 35.22
C TRP A 584 26.32 1.24 35.98
N ALA A 585 26.86 1.16 37.19
CA ALA A 585 27.26 2.33 37.96
C ALA A 585 28.55 2.93 37.40
N VAL A 586 28.56 4.25 37.22
CA VAL A 586 29.69 5.04 36.71
C VAL A 586 29.90 6.25 37.62
N PRO A 587 31.13 6.50 38.11
CA PRO A 587 31.38 7.65 38.98
C PRO A 587 31.10 8.96 38.24
N LEU A 588 30.63 9.98 38.99
CA LEU A 588 30.55 11.35 38.50
C LEU A 588 31.95 11.84 38.12
N ALA A 589 32.08 12.55 37.00
CA ALA A 589 33.34 13.19 36.61
C ALA A 589 33.67 14.41 37.50
N GLN A 590 32.65 15.08 38.03
CA GLN A 590 32.75 16.15 39.01
C GLN A 590 31.76 15.91 40.17
N PRO A 591 32.19 16.03 41.44
CA PRO A 591 31.25 15.96 42.57
C PRO A 591 30.26 17.13 42.52
N VAL A 592 29.04 16.92 43.01
CA VAL A 592 28.03 17.98 43.13
C VAL A 592 28.52 19.01 44.15
N ALA A 593 28.91 20.20 43.67
CA ALA A 593 29.51 21.23 44.51
C ALA A 593 28.61 21.58 45.72
N GLY A 594 29.20 21.60 46.91
CA GLY A 594 28.48 21.80 48.19
C GLY A 594 28.05 20.51 48.91
N SER A 595 28.08 19.34 48.25
CA SER A 595 27.62 18.09 48.88
C SER A 595 28.49 17.58 50.04
N GLU A 596 29.72 18.09 50.20
CA GLU A 596 30.65 17.69 51.26
C GLU A 596 30.13 18.04 52.67
N ALA A 597 29.31 19.09 52.80
CA ALA A 597 28.65 19.45 54.06
C ALA A 597 27.41 18.57 54.37
N LEU A 598 26.91 17.84 53.37
CA LEU A 598 25.66 17.07 53.39
C LEU A 598 25.88 15.55 53.48
N LEU A 599 27.06 15.09 53.92
CA LEU A 599 27.46 13.68 54.06
C LEU A 599 26.68 12.86 55.13
N GLY A 600 25.46 13.26 55.45
CA GLY A 600 24.50 12.53 56.29
C GLY A 600 23.35 11.85 55.53
N VAL A 601 23.41 11.77 54.19
CA VAL A 601 22.41 11.05 53.38
C VAL A 601 22.64 9.52 53.54
N PRO A 602 21.60 8.72 53.88
CA PRO A 602 21.77 7.30 54.20
C PRO A 602 22.04 6.36 53.01
N ASP A 603 21.91 6.84 51.76
CA ASP A 603 21.73 5.99 50.57
C ASP A 603 22.98 5.87 49.65
N GLY A 604 24.18 6.00 50.21
CA GLY A 604 25.45 5.65 49.51
C GLY A 604 26.10 6.76 48.67
N THR A 605 27.12 6.39 47.88
CA THR A 605 27.97 7.33 47.14
C THR A 605 27.28 7.86 45.87
N PRO A 606 27.22 9.18 45.63
CA PRO A 606 26.71 9.77 44.39
C PRO A 606 27.40 9.23 43.13
N HIS A 607 26.61 8.75 42.17
CA HIS A 607 27.09 8.21 40.90
C HIS A 607 26.02 8.37 39.79
N LEU A 608 26.37 7.99 38.57
CA LEU A 608 25.44 7.86 37.44
C LEU A 608 25.21 6.39 37.15
N TRP A 609 24.00 6.08 36.70
CA TRP A 609 23.67 4.80 36.11
C TRP A 609 23.59 4.91 34.59
N ILE A 610 24.24 4.00 33.89
CA ILE A 610 24.01 3.73 32.48
C ILE A 610 23.08 2.52 32.40
N SER A 611 21.97 2.59 31.67
CA SER A 611 20.96 1.52 31.61
C SER A 611 20.56 1.16 30.20
N LEU A 612 20.55 -0.13 29.90
CA LEU A 612 19.98 -0.71 28.68
C LEU A 612 18.70 -1.47 29.04
N TYR A 613 17.57 -1.08 28.47
CA TYR A 613 16.27 -1.69 28.73
C TYR A 613 15.44 -1.86 27.46
N ALA A 614 14.57 -2.87 27.49
CA ALA A 614 13.54 -3.06 26.49
C ALA A 614 12.27 -2.30 26.90
N ARG A 615 11.62 -1.61 25.95
CA ARG A 615 10.36 -0.90 26.16
C ARG A 615 9.32 -1.39 25.15
N ARG A 616 8.13 -1.75 25.64
CA ARG A 616 6.95 -1.99 24.80
C ARG A 616 6.36 -0.63 24.40
N SER A 617 6.42 -0.29 23.12
CA SER A 617 5.83 0.93 22.59
C SER A 617 4.39 0.65 22.19
N LEU A 618 3.43 1.18 22.96
CA LEU A 618 2.02 1.19 22.55
C LEU A 618 1.82 2.22 21.43
N PRO A 619 0.99 1.95 20.41
CA PRO A 619 0.70 2.91 19.36
C PRO A 619 0.16 4.22 19.95
N ALA A 620 0.57 5.35 19.37
CA ALA A 620 0.22 6.69 19.84
C ALA A 620 -1.25 7.02 19.54
N GLY A 621 -2.15 6.45 20.35
CA GLY A 621 -3.60 6.52 20.15
C GLY A 621 -4.33 5.44 20.96
N GLY A 622 -4.04 5.32 22.26
CA GLY A 622 -4.57 4.25 23.12
C GLY A 622 -4.47 4.60 24.60
N GLY A 623 -4.96 5.79 24.96
CA GLY A 623 -4.79 6.41 26.27
C GLY A 623 -6.09 6.63 27.04
N GLU A 624 -7.05 5.70 26.99
CA GLU A 624 -8.16 5.67 27.95
C GLU A 624 -8.63 4.23 28.21
N SER A 625 -9.13 3.99 29.42
CA SER A 625 -9.33 2.66 30.00
C SER A 625 -10.35 1.80 29.26
N VAL A 626 -10.07 0.50 29.12
CA VAL A 626 -11.05 -0.50 28.69
C VAL A 626 -12.13 -0.65 29.77
N ALA A 627 -13.23 0.08 29.60
CA ALA A 627 -14.44 -0.05 30.40
C ALA A 627 -15.69 -0.01 29.50
N ALA A 628 -16.08 -1.20 29.02
CA ALA A 628 -17.40 -1.57 28.49
C ALA A 628 -18.27 -0.49 27.81
N LEU A 629 -18.34 -0.51 26.47
CA LEU A 629 -19.47 0.03 25.70
C LEU A 629 -19.90 -0.93 24.57
N PRO A 630 -21.16 -0.84 24.09
CA PRO A 630 -21.82 -1.92 23.34
C PRO A 630 -21.74 -1.74 21.81
N GLU A 631 -22.18 -2.78 21.10
CA GLU A 631 -22.39 -2.80 19.65
C GLU A 631 -23.20 -1.58 19.15
N THR A 632 -22.70 -0.86 18.14
CA THR A 632 -23.43 -0.52 16.89
C THR A 632 -22.62 0.43 15.97
N HIS A 633 -22.94 0.40 14.67
CA HIS A 633 -22.60 1.37 13.61
C HIS A 633 -21.21 1.35 12.92
N ARG A 634 -21.10 0.47 11.91
CA ARG A 634 -20.45 0.79 10.62
C ARG A 634 -21.17 1.98 9.94
N SER A 635 -20.46 2.81 9.15
CA SER A 635 -20.69 2.94 7.68
C SER A 635 -19.92 4.09 6.96
N VAL A 636 -19.54 3.82 5.70
CA VAL A 636 -19.22 4.73 4.56
C VAL A 636 -17.88 5.50 4.52
N ALA A 637 -17.00 5.08 3.59
CA ALA A 637 -16.35 5.95 2.60
C ALA A 637 -15.78 5.12 1.42
N GLU A 638 -16.16 5.44 0.17
CA GLU A 638 -15.49 5.00 -1.08
C GLU A 638 -15.31 6.25 -1.97
N ALA A 639 -14.10 6.46 -2.52
CA ALA A 639 -13.85 7.11 -3.81
C ALA A 639 -12.34 7.05 -4.18
N ASP A 640 -12.04 6.33 -5.26
CA ASP A 640 -10.84 6.35 -6.12
C ASP A 640 -9.46 6.83 -5.60
N THR A 641 -8.54 5.87 -5.46
CA THR A 641 -7.25 5.90 -6.18
C THR A 641 -6.74 4.48 -6.44
N ASP A 642 -6.52 4.14 -7.72
CA ASP A 642 -6.14 2.80 -8.17
C ASP A 642 -4.61 2.62 -8.21
N GLN A 643 -3.98 2.52 -7.03
CA GLN A 643 -2.60 2.02 -6.87
C GLN A 643 -2.24 1.67 -5.41
N ALA A 644 -1.75 0.44 -5.22
CA ALA A 644 -0.97 -0.04 -4.06
C ALA A 644 -1.64 -0.15 -2.66
N SER A 645 -1.21 -1.20 -1.94
CA SER A 645 -1.44 -1.51 -0.52
C SER A 645 -2.88 -1.72 -0.06
N GLY A 646 -3.18 -2.94 0.39
CA GLY A 646 -4.33 -3.18 1.26
C GLY A 646 -4.05 -2.58 2.64
N HIS A 647 -4.75 -1.51 2.99
CA HIS A 647 -4.85 -0.98 4.35
C HIS A 647 -6.31 -1.09 4.79
N TRP A 648 -6.58 -1.93 5.79
CA TRP A 648 -7.84 -1.98 6.54
C TRP A 648 -7.53 -2.31 8.01
N PRO A 649 -8.40 -1.94 8.97
CA PRO A 649 -7.95 -1.59 10.32
C PRO A 649 -7.73 -2.79 11.26
N THR A 650 -6.69 -2.69 12.07
CA THR A 650 -6.31 -3.65 13.12
C THR A 650 -7.13 -3.48 14.41
N ASP A 651 -8.42 -3.82 14.37
CA ASP A 651 -9.17 -4.03 15.61
C ASP A 651 -8.89 -5.44 16.16
N ARG A 652 -7.91 -5.50 17.09
CA ARG A 652 -7.34 -6.67 17.81
C ARG A 652 -6.11 -7.35 17.19
N ILE A 653 -4.95 -6.69 17.32
CA ILE A 653 -3.72 -7.38 17.74
C ILE A 653 -3.10 -6.57 18.89
N ASP A 654 -2.44 -7.25 19.83
CA ASP A 654 -1.49 -6.64 20.75
C ASP A 654 -0.33 -6.01 19.95
N ASP A 655 -0.49 -4.76 19.50
CA ASP A 655 0.50 -3.97 18.75
C ASP A 655 1.68 -3.54 19.64
N ALA A 656 2.42 -4.55 20.08
CA ALA A 656 3.42 -4.55 21.13
C ALA A 656 4.84 -4.56 20.53
N TRP A 657 5.26 -3.46 19.92
CA TRP A 657 6.64 -3.40 19.42
C TRP A 657 7.62 -3.23 20.57
N TRP A 658 8.67 -4.05 20.55
CA TRP A 658 9.80 -3.88 21.44
C TRP A 658 10.84 -2.94 20.81
N GLU A 659 11.33 -2.01 21.62
CA GLU A 659 12.44 -1.13 21.31
C GLU A 659 13.53 -1.31 22.38
N LEU A 660 14.81 -1.16 22.03
CA LEU A 660 15.88 -1.03 23.04
C LEU A 660 16.28 0.42 23.20
N TRP A 661 16.38 0.84 24.46
CA TRP A 661 16.76 2.18 24.86
C TRP A 661 18.01 2.14 25.73
N LEU A 662 18.92 3.07 25.47
CA LEU A 662 20.06 3.37 26.33
C LEU A 662 19.79 4.69 27.05
N MET A 663 19.99 4.70 28.36
CA MET A 663 19.78 5.86 29.23
C MET A 663 20.99 6.07 30.14
N ALA A 664 21.28 7.33 30.47
CA ALA A 664 22.06 7.69 31.64
C ALA A 664 21.19 8.52 32.60
N ALA A 665 21.25 8.23 33.90
CA ALA A 665 20.50 8.94 34.94
C ALA A 665 21.33 9.03 36.23
N PRO A 666 21.14 10.06 37.07
CA PRO A 666 21.77 10.11 38.40
C PRO A 666 21.19 9.04 39.33
N SER A 667 22.01 8.50 40.24
CA SER A 667 21.54 7.70 41.36
C SER A 667 20.70 8.54 42.32
N LEU A 668 19.91 7.87 43.18
CA LEU A 668 19.05 8.56 44.14
C LEU A 668 19.85 9.46 45.09
N ALA A 669 21.04 9.01 45.52
CA ALA A 669 21.98 9.80 46.32
C ALA A 669 22.48 11.06 45.56
N ALA A 670 22.81 10.93 44.28
CA ALA A 670 23.26 12.05 43.46
C ALA A 670 22.16 13.09 43.23
N LEU A 671 20.92 12.64 42.97
CA LEU A 671 19.77 13.53 42.78
C LEU A 671 19.45 14.31 44.06
N ARG A 672 19.39 13.63 45.21
CA ARG A 672 19.09 14.28 46.50
C ARG A 672 20.18 15.27 46.92
N ALA A 673 21.45 14.97 46.62
CA ALA A 673 22.55 15.93 46.83
C ALA A 673 22.35 17.21 46.00
N ALA A 674 21.98 17.09 44.72
CA ALA A 674 21.69 18.24 43.87
C ALA A 674 20.46 19.04 44.35
N GLN A 675 19.40 18.36 44.79
CA GLN A 675 18.20 19.00 45.35
C GLN A 675 18.50 19.77 46.64
N ALA A 676 19.31 19.19 47.55
CA ALA A 676 19.69 19.84 48.80
C ALA A 676 20.51 21.12 48.55
N VAL A 677 21.50 21.07 47.64
CA VAL A 677 22.30 22.26 47.24
C VAL A 677 21.41 23.35 46.63
N ARG A 678 20.50 22.97 45.74
CA ARG A 678 19.53 23.91 45.12
C ARG A 678 18.66 24.59 46.16
N ASP A 679 18.12 23.81 47.09
CA ASP A 679 17.17 24.30 48.09
C ASP A 679 17.88 25.14 49.18
N GLU A 680 19.15 24.85 49.50
CA GLU A 680 20.02 25.70 50.34
C GLU A 680 20.33 27.05 49.66
N TRP A 681 20.71 27.05 48.38
CA TRP A 681 20.94 28.29 47.61
C TRP A 681 19.67 29.12 47.48
N ALA A 682 18.50 28.49 47.33
CA ALA A 682 17.22 29.17 47.33
C ALA A 682 16.88 29.80 48.70
N ALA A 683 17.21 29.11 49.80
CA ALA A 683 17.04 29.65 51.15
C ALA A 683 17.96 30.85 51.44
N LEU A 684 19.22 30.79 51.00
CA LEU A 684 20.17 31.91 51.08
C LEU A 684 19.67 33.12 50.27
N ALA A 685 19.27 32.91 49.02
CA ALA A 685 18.73 33.97 48.17
C ALA A 685 17.43 34.60 48.72
N ALA A 686 16.61 33.83 49.45
CA ALA A 686 15.43 34.36 50.13
C ALA A 686 15.80 35.17 51.41
N SER A 687 16.91 34.85 52.07
CA SER A 687 17.37 35.57 53.26
C SER A 687 17.96 36.95 52.97
N ASP A 688 18.54 37.16 51.78
CA ASP A 688 19.09 38.46 51.34
C ASP A 688 18.01 39.50 50.96
N THR A 689 16.72 39.15 50.97
CA THR A 689 15.62 40.04 50.57
C THR A 689 15.14 41.05 51.63
N VAL A 690 15.88 41.24 52.74
CA VAL A 690 15.49 42.16 53.84
C VAL A 690 16.56 43.24 54.09
N GLU A 691 16.66 44.21 53.18
CA GLU A 691 16.86 45.62 53.56
C GLU A 691 16.63 46.60 52.38
N GLN A 692 15.49 47.30 52.40
CA GLN A 692 15.33 48.64 51.82
C GLN A 692 14.40 49.49 52.70
N PRO A 693 14.85 50.61 53.27
CA PRO A 693 13.98 51.65 53.79
C PRO A 693 13.52 52.59 52.66
N ALA A 694 12.25 52.98 52.68
CA ALA A 694 11.61 53.83 51.67
C ALA A 694 11.52 55.32 52.07
N SER A 695 11.07 56.15 51.10
CA SER A 695 10.67 57.58 51.14
C SER A 695 11.68 58.58 50.54
N ALA A 696 11.27 59.61 49.76
CA ALA A 696 10.01 59.87 49.05
C ALA A 696 10.16 60.93 47.93
N SER A 697 9.20 60.95 46.98
CA SER A 697 8.52 62.10 46.31
C SER A 697 9.20 63.50 46.30
N ALA A 698 9.17 64.34 45.25
CA ALA A 698 8.81 64.30 43.82
C ALA A 698 9.10 65.70 43.21
N HIS A 699 9.19 65.86 41.88
CA HIS A 699 8.71 67.02 41.05
C HIS A 699 9.39 67.08 39.66
N ALA A 700 8.67 67.60 38.66
CA ALA A 700 9.12 67.96 37.29
C ALA A 700 8.09 68.96 36.70
N PRO A 701 8.32 69.62 35.53
CA PRO A 701 9.53 69.80 34.70
C PRO A 701 9.97 71.31 34.79
N PRO A 702 10.34 72.14 33.77
CA PRO A 702 10.71 71.90 32.37
C PRO A 702 11.89 72.72 31.75
N THR A 703 12.29 72.28 30.55
CA THR A 703 12.84 73.02 29.38
C THR A 703 14.25 73.63 29.35
N ASP A 704 14.85 73.44 28.16
CA ASP A 704 15.91 74.17 27.44
C ASP A 704 17.37 74.15 27.91
N ALA A 705 18.17 73.33 27.20
CA ALA A 705 19.21 73.86 26.29
C ALA A 705 19.71 72.76 25.33
N SER A 706 19.31 72.78 24.04
CA SER A 706 19.76 71.82 23.02
C SER A 706 20.21 72.52 21.73
N HIS A 707 21.50 72.85 21.60
CA HIS A 707 22.10 73.19 20.30
C HIS A 707 23.63 73.03 20.30
N ALA A 708 24.13 72.02 19.58
CA ALA A 708 25.43 72.03 18.91
C ALA A 708 25.40 71.04 17.74
N ASN A 709 25.67 71.52 16.53
CA ASN A 709 25.44 70.78 15.28
C ASN A 709 26.64 69.91 14.85
N ARG A 710 26.34 68.67 14.42
CA ARG A 710 26.66 68.05 13.11
C ARG A 710 28.08 68.13 12.51
N LEU A 711 28.61 66.93 12.17
CA LEU A 711 29.17 66.46 10.87
C LEU A 711 30.10 67.39 10.05
N PRO A 712 31.20 66.87 9.46
CA PRO A 712 31.02 66.11 8.21
C PRO A 712 32.07 65.02 7.84
N ASP A 713 31.63 64.08 6.99
CA ASP A 713 32.40 63.38 5.93
C ASP A 713 32.52 64.36 4.72
N PRO A 714 33.57 64.44 3.86
CA PRO A 714 34.15 63.29 3.13
C PRO A 714 35.60 63.38 2.57
N ALA A 715 35.98 62.37 1.76
CA ALA A 715 36.77 62.49 0.50
C ALA A 715 38.31 62.80 0.56
N LEU A 716 39.19 62.50 -0.44
CA LEU A 716 39.06 62.03 -1.85
C LEU A 716 40.44 61.50 -2.39
N ARG A 717 40.50 60.29 -3.00
CA ARG A 717 41.27 59.85 -4.23
C ARG A 717 42.79 60.20 -4.40
N PRO A 718 43.48 59.89 -5.55
CA PRO A 718 43.23 59.01 -6.74
C PRO A 718 44.30 57.85 -6.85
N ALA A 719 44.51 57.06 -7.92
CA ALA A 719 44.13 57.05 -9.36
C ALA A 719 44.05 55.59 -9.92
N ARG A 720 43.08 55.26 -10.81
CA ARG A 720 43.17 54.98 -12.29
C ARG A 720 44.06 53.76 -12.70
N SER A 721 43.70 52.88 -13.65
CA SER A 721 42.75 52.88 -14.80
C SER A 721 41.97 51.54 -14.93
N ARG A 722 40.71 51.45 -15.43
CA ARG A 722 40.18 51.54 -16.83
C ARG A 722 40.79 50.49 -17.81
N ALA A 723 40.06 49.79 -18.70
CA ALA A 723 38.62 49.78 -19.05
C ALA A 723 38.19 48.50 -19.84
N GLU A 724 36.88 48.19 -19.85
CA GLU A 724 36.00 47.86 -21.02
C GLU A 724 36.38 46.80 -22.11
N THR A 725 35.50 45.76 -22.26
CA THR A 725 34.82 45.19 -23.48
C THR A 725 35.43 45.20 -24.91
N PRO A 726 34.91 44.47 -25.94
CA PRO A 726 34.06 43.25 -26.03
C PRO A 726 34.62 42.18 -27.05
N LEU A 727 33.75 41.36 -27.67
CA LEU A 727 33.95 40.37 -28.76
C LEU A 727 34.91 40.77 -29.91
N PRO A 728 35.56 39.79 -30.58
CA PRO A 728 35.10 39.45 -31.96
C PRO A 728 35.26 37.97 -32.42
N GLU A 729 34.42 37.52 -33.37
CA GLU A 729 34.85 36.63 -34.47
C GLU A 729 35.51 37.49 -35.57
N PRO A 730 36.50 36.99 -36.36
CA PRO A 730 36.12 36.52 -37.72
C PRO A 730 37.03 35.47 -38.42
N VAL A 731 36.39 34.59 -39.22
CA VAL A 731 36.67 34.28 -40.65
C VAL A 731 38.00 33.61 -41.10
N ALA A 732 37.84 32.31 -41.44
CA ALA A 732 38.20 31.59 -42.69
C ALA A 732 39.59 31.61 -43.38
N ALA A 733 40.03 30.39 -43.74
CA ALA A 733 40.40 29.96 -45.11
C ALA A 733 40.25 28.42 -45.16
N GLY A 734 39.41 27.82 -46.02
CA GLY A 734 39.76 27.39 -47.39
C GLY A 734 40.02 25.86 -47.42
N ALA A 735 39.53 25.04 -48.36
CA ALA A 735 38.84 25.33 -49.62
C ALA A 735 37.96 24.15 -50.14
N ALA A 736 37.06 24.50 -51.07
CA ALA A 736 36.68 23.77 -52.30
C ALA A 736 35.92 22.42 -52.18
N MET A 737 34.62 22.36 -52.54
CA MET A 737 34.01 22.33 -53.90
C MET A 737 34.05 20.95 -54.56
N GLY A 738 32.87 20.35 -54.87
CA GLY A 738 32.84 19.04 -55.53
C GLY A 738 31.48 18.33 -55.69
N ALA A 739 30.41 19.02 -56.09
CA ALA A 739 29.36 18.42 -56.91
C ALA A 739 29.48 19.01 -58.33
N PRO A 740 29.01 18.37 -59.42
CA PRO A 740 28.02 17.29 -59.50
C PRO A 740 28.38 16.11 -60.44
N ALA A 741 27.51 15.10 -60.53
CA ALA A 741 27.04 14.53 -61.81
C ALA A 741 25.95 13.45 -61.61
N VAL A 742 24.77 13.70 -62.15
CA VAL A 742 23.82 12.63 -62.55
C VAL A 742 24.18 12.22 -63.98
N PRO A 743 24.02 10.95 -64.34
CA PRO A 743 23.38 10.68 -65.62
C PRO A 743 22.20 9.71 -65.50
N HIS A 744 21.13 10.02 -66.23
CA HIS A 744 19.98 9.15 -66.42
C HIS A 744 20.34 7.94 -67.29
N THR A 745 19.79 6.77 -66.97
CA THR A 745 19.35 5.79 -67.97
C THR A 745 18.14 5.01 -67.47
N LEU A 746 16.98 5.19 -68.12
CA LEU A 746 15.95 4.16 -68.22
C LEU A 746 16.46 3.03 -69.13
N PRO A 747 15.89 1.82 -69.04
CA PRO A 747 14.85 1.51 -70.01
C PRO A 747 13.61 0.85 -69.42
N HIS A 748 12.50 1.02 -70.13
CA HIS A 748 11.27 0.25 -69.92
C HIS A 748 11.50 -1.25 -70.14
N VAL A 749 10.90 -2.09 -69.30
CA VAL A 749 10.52 -3.45 -69.69
C VAL A 749 9.02 -3.62 -69.46
N VAL A 750 8.36 -4.21 -70.46
CA VAL A 750 6.91 -4.33 -70.57
C VAL A 750 6.41 -5.57 -69.82
N LEU A 751 5.25 -5.45 -69.17
CA LEU A 751 4.51 -6.56 -68.57
C LEU A 751 4.05 -7.58 -69.61
N PRO A 752 4.07 -8.88 -69.27
CA PRO A 752 2.99 -9.78 -69.61
C PRO A 752 2.14 -10.09 -68.36
N PRO A 753 0.81 -10.19 -68.47
CA PRO A 753 -0.03 -10.58 -67.34
C PRO A 753 0.07 -12.09 -67.09
N LEU A 754 0.14 -12.51 -65.83
CA LEU A 754 -0.15 -13.88 -65.42
C LEU A 754 -1.45 -13.90 -64.62
N SER A 755 -2.44 -14.58 -65.19
CA SER A 755 -3.79 -14.73 -64.68
C SER A 755 -3.83 -15.50 -63.34
N PRO A 756 -4.85 -15.28 -62.49
CA PRO A 756 -5.04 -16.08 -61.29
C PRO A 756 -5.51 -17.50 -61.64
N PRO A 757 -5.10 -18.53 -60.86
CA PRO A 757 -5.82 -19.80 -60.86
C PRO A 757 -7.19 -19.60 -60.18
N LEU A 758 -8.23 -19.98 -60.92
CA LEU A 758 -9.63 -19.95 -60.50
C LEU A 758 -9.97 -21.02 -59.46
N LEU A 759 -11.19 -20.88 -58.93
CA LEU A 759 -11.95 -21.79 -58.09
C LEU A 759 -11.74 -23.28 -58.40
N GLY A 760 -11.75 -24.09 -57.34
CA GLY A 760 -12.23 -25.46 -57.38
C GLY A 760 -13.55 -25.55 -56.61
N ASP A 761 -14.68 -25.53 -57.33
CA ASP A 761 -16.00 -25.71 -56.75
C ASP A 761 -16.23 -27.14 -56.25
N ALA A 762 -17.00 -27.26 -55.16
CA ALA A 762 -17.67 -28.50 -54.77
C ALA A 762 -19.06 -28.14 -54.23
N GLU A 763 -20.01 -28.00 -55.15
CA GLU A 763 -21.42 -27.69 -54.87
C GLU A 763 -22.20 -28.89 -54.28
N PRO A 764 -23.41 -28.66 -53.71
CA PRO A 764 -24.06 -29.58 -52.78
C PRO A 764 -24.98 -30.62 -53.45
N ALA A 765 -25.32 -31.67 -52.69
CA ALA A 765 -26.40 -32.60 -53.03
C ALA A 765 -27.56 -32.48 -52.02
N ALA A 766 -28.78 -32.38 -52.53
CA ALA A 766 -30.00 -32.16 -51.76
C ALA A 766 -31.02 -33.32 -51.92
N SER A 767 -32.13 -33.25 -51.16
CA SER A 767 -33.37 -34.04 -51.28
C SER A 767 -33.34 -35.43 -50.61
N ALA A 768 -34.00 -35.67 -49.46
CA ALA A 768 -35.46 -35.79 -49.19
C ALA A 768 -36.02 -37.22 -49.46
N PRO A 769 -37.30 -37.51 -49.13
CA PRO A 769 -37.98 -37.50 -47.82
C PRO A 769 -38.40 -38.95 -47.41
N PHE A 770 -39.26 -39.15 -46.39
CA PHE A 770 -40.46 -40.05 -46.42
C PHE A 770 -41.20 -40.19 -45.06
N HIS A 771 -42.54 -40.38 -45.16
CA HIS A 771 -43.60 -40.88 -44.24
C HIS A 771 -43.37 -41.20 -42.74
N ALA A 772 -44.37 -41.35 -41.86
CA ALA A 772 -45.77 -40.91 -41.63
C ALA A 772 -46.40 -41.84 -40.54
N ARG A 773 -47.05 -41.26 -39.53
CA ARG A 773 -48.07 -41.77 -38.54
C ARG A 773 -48.52 -43.26 -38.57
N PRO A 774 -48.91 -43.90 -37.41
CA PRO A 774 -50.10 -43.45 -36.64
C PRO A 774 -50.26 -43.81 -35.11
N ALA A 775 -51.32 -43.21 -34.52
CA ALA A 775 -52.22 -43.69 -33.44
C ALA A 775 -51.79 -43.92 -31.96
N ARG A 776 -52.75 -43.63 -31.05
CA ARG A 776 -52.78 -43.89 -29.58
C ARG A 776 -53.39 -45.28 -29.26
N PRO A 777 -53.30 -45.77 -28.00
CA PRO A 777 -54.46 -45.69 -27.09
C PRO A 777 -54.10 -45.27 -25.64
N ALA A 778 -55.00 -45.45 -24.66
CA ALA A 778 -55.05 -44.70 -23.39
C ALA A 778 -55.03 -45.54 -22.10
N GLY A 779 -54.52 -44.93 -21.01
CA GLY A 779 -54.91 -45.15 -19.60
C GLY A 779 -54.39 -46.41 -18.89
N PRO A 780 -54.60 -46.56 -17.56
CA PRO A 780 -55.31 -45.64 -16.64
C PRO A 780 -54.45 -45.14 -15.45
N ALA A 781 -55.04 -44.28 -14.61
CA ALA A 781 -54.52 -43.88 -13.29
C ALA A 781 -55.52 -44.25 -12.18
N PRO A 782 -55.05 -44.37 -10.93
CA PRO A 782 -55.83 -43.99 -9.73
C PRO A 782 -55.00 -43.04 -8.82
N ALA A 783 -55.49 -41.99 -8.13
CA ALA A 783 -56.72 -41.79 -7.33
C ALA A 783 -56.75 -42.67 -6.04
N PHE A 784 -57.03 -42.20 -4.83
CA PHE A 784 -57.29 -40.85 -4.27
C PHE A 784 -57.29 -40.96 -2.72
N HIS A 785 -56.88 -39.91 -1.97
CA HIS A 785 -57.21 -39.68 -0.53
C HIS A 785 -56.80 -40.74 0.53
N ALA A 786 -56.63 -40.45 1.83
CA ALA A 786 -56.64 -39.21 2.63
C ALA A 786 -55.80 -39.43 3.91
N MET A 787 -55.35 -38.37 4.59
CA MET A 787 -55.91 -37.97 5.91
C MET A 787 -55.32 -36.64 6.38
N ALA A 788 -56.18 -35.66 6.67
CA ALA A 788 -55.83 -34.45 7.38
C ALA A 788 -56.69 -34.37 8.65
N ALA A 789 -56.06 -34.28 9.82
CA ALA A 789 -56.73 -33.98 11.08
C ALA A 789 -55.71 -33.57 12.15
N GLN A 790 -56.04 -32.53 12.93
CA GLN A 790 -55.35 -32.07 14.16
C GLN A 790 -53.94 -31.47 13.92
N LEU A 791 -53.58 -30.27 14.41
CA LEU A 791 -54.17 -29.43 15.47
C LEU A 791 -54.33 -27.98 15.01
N SER A 792 -55.53 -27.42 15.16
CA SER A 792 -55.80 -25.99 14.98
C SER A 792 -56.65 -25.45 16.13
N HIS A 793 -56.02 -24.75 17.08
CA HIS A 793 -56.72 -23.93 18.07
C HIS A 793 -56.09 -22.55 18.17
N ARG A 794 -56.80 -21.54 17.65
CA ARG A 794 -56.60 -20.13 18.02
C ARG A 794 -57.29 -19.87 19.36
N PRO A 795 -56.65 -19.21 20.33
CA PRO A 795 -57.39 -18.39 21.28
C PRO A 795 -57.85 -17.11 20.60
N ALA A 796 -59.09 -16.68 20.86
CA ALA A 796 -59.60 -15.41 20.36
C ALA A 796 -58.91 -14.23 21.06
N ARG A 797 -58.55 -13.19 20.30
CA ARG A 797 -58.11 -11.92 20.89
C ARG A 797 -59.32 -11.19 21.47
N THR A 798 -59.22 -10.84 22.75
CA THR A 798 -60.10 -9.86 23.41
C THR A 798 -59.97 -8.48 22.74
N PRO A 799 -61.05 -7.68 22.69
CA PRO A 799 -60.97 -6.30 22.23
C PRO A 799 -60.32 -5.43 23.31
N MET A 800 -59.13 -4.89 23.04
CA MET A 800 -58.54 -3.80 23.82
C MET A 800 -58.92 -2.44 23.23
N PRO A 801 -58.92 -1.36 24.04
CA PRO A 801 -59.69 -0.15 23.76
C PRO A 801 -59.12 0.68 22.61
N GLN A 802 -59.99 1.53 22.04
CA GLN A 802 -59.60 2.51 21.04
C GLN A 802 -58.51 3.45 21.60
N ALA A 803 -57.32 3.39 21.00
CA ALA A 803 -56.31 4.43 21.21
C ALA A 803 -56.85 5.78 20.69
N PRO A 804 -56.52 6.91 21.34
CA PRO A 804 -57.07 8.21 20.97
C PRO A 804 -56.70 8.58 19.53
N GLN A 805 -57.60 9.31 18.85
CA GLN A 805 -57.38 9.78 17.48
C GLN A 805 -56.12 10.64 17.40
N SER A 806 -55.00 10.04 17.00
CA SER A 806 -53.79 10.79 16.69
C SER A 806 -54.05 11.64 15.45
N ARG A 807 -53.82 12.95 15.57
CA ARG A 807 -53.96 13.90 14.46
C ARG A 807 -53.07 13.43 13.32
N ARG A 808 -53.66 13.00 12.19
CA ARG A 808 -52.90 12.59 11.00
C ARG A 808 -52.09 13.79 10.50
N ILE A 809 -50.77 13.67 10.56
CA ILE A 809 -49.85 14.67 10.00
C ILE A 809 -50.01 14.64 8.48
N THR A 810 -50.44 15.76 7.89
CA THR A 810 -50.56 15.87 6.43
C THR A 810 -49.22 16.26 5.80
N PRO A 811 -49.00 15.99 4.50
CA PRO A 811 -47.77 16.42 3.81
C PRO A 811 -47.52 17.93 3.91
N ALA A 812 -48.57 18.75 3.84
CA ALA A 812 -48.48 20.20 4.01
C ALA A 812 -48.04 20.61 5.43
N MET A 813 -48.52 19.92 6.47
CA MET A 813 -48.05 20.16 7.85
C MET A 813 -46.59 19.72 8.05
N ALA A 814 -46.18 18.59 7.46
CA ALA A 814 -44.80 18.11 7.51
C ALA A 814 -43.84 19.08 6.79
N LEU A 815 -44.22 19.59 5.61
CA LEU A 815 -43.45 20.59 4.87
C LEU A 815 -43.34 21.91 5.63
N MET A 816 -44.44 22.41 6.20
CA MET A 816 -44.44 23.62 7.03
C MET A 816 -43.55 23.47 8.27
N ALA A 817 -43.64 22.33 8.96
CA ALA A 817 -42.78 22.04 10.11
C ALA A 817 -41.30 21.96 9.73
N HIS A 818 -40.98 21.35 8.58
CA HIS A 818 -39.60 21.30 8.08
C HIS A 818 -39.07 22.69 7.71
N PHE A 819 -39.87 23.54 7.07
CA PHE A 819 -39.49 24.92 6.78
C PHE A 819 -39.25 25.76 8.04
N VAL A 820 -40.16 25.70 9.02
CA VAL A 820 -39.99 26.45 10.29
C VAL A 820 -38.74 25.98 11.04
N LEU A 821 -38.54 24.67 11.15
CA LEU A 821 -37.38 24.10 11.85
C LEU A 821 -36.06 24.35 11.11
N SER A 822 -36.06 24.43 9.78
CA SER A 822 -34.85 24.77 9.02
C SER A 822 -34.41 26.21 9.24
N VAL A 823 -35.35 27.16 9.28
CA VAL A 823 -35.08 28.57 9.58
C VAL A 823 -34.59 28.75 11.02
N MET A 824 -35.20 28.04 11.99
CA MET A 824 -34.73 28.03 13.37
C MET A 824 -33.32 27.45 13.51
N ALA A 825 -33.05 26.30 12.87
CA ALA A 825 -31.73 25.68 12.90
C ALA A 825 -30.65 26.58 12.27
N LEU A 826 -30.97 27.29 11.18
CA LEU A 826 -30.06 28.25 10.55
C LEU A 826 -29.73 29.43 11.48
N ALA A 827 -30.72 29.97 12.20
CA ALA A 827 -30.50 31.04 13.18
C ALA A 827 -29.66 30.56 14.37
N CYS A 828 -29.92 29.36 14.88
CA CYS A 828 -29.10 28.72 15.91
C CYS A 828 -27.65 28.49 15.45
N HIS A 829 -27.46 27.97 14.23
CA HIS A 829 -26.15 27.75 13.64
C HIS A 829 -25.36 29.06 13.49
N ALA A 830 -25.97 30.12 12.95
CA ALA A 830 -25.34 31.43 12.83
C ALA A 830 -24.91 32.01 14.19
N SER A 831 -25.70 31.74 15.25
CA SER A 831 -25.38 32.15 16.63
C SER A 831 -24.16 31.41 17.19
N VAL A 832 -24.08 30.09 16.93
CA VAL A 832 -22.94 29.25 17.32
C VAL A 832 -21.68 29.62 16.54
N ALA A 833 -21.77 29.82 15.22
CA ALA A 833 -20.65 30.25 14.38
C ALA A 833 -20.07 31.60 14.82
N LEU A 834 -20.93 32.57 15.16
CA LEU A 834 -20.51 33.88 15.66
C LEU A 834 -19.88 33.79 17.07
N ALA A 835 -20.38 32.91 17.94
CA ALA A 835 -19.80 32.65 19.25
C ALA A 835 -18.43 31.96 19.14
N ALA A 836 -18.30 30.94 18.28
CA ALA A 836 -17.06 30.26 17.96
C ALA A 836 -15.99 31.23 17.41
N TRP A 837 -16.36 32.13 16.49
CA TRP A 837 -15.49 33.20 16.01
C TRP A 837 -15.04 34.11 17.16
N ARG A 838 -15.96 34.58 18.00
CA ARG A 838 -15.60 35.46 19.13
C ARG A 838 -14.70 34.79 20.18
N ALA A 839 -14.82 33.47 20.35
CA ALA A 839 -14.01 32.72 21.30
C ALA A 839 -12.61 32.39 20.80
N GLU A 840 -12.48 31.93 19.55
CA GLU A 840 -11.24 31.31 19.02
C GLU A 840 -10.78 31.85 17.66
N GLY A 841 -11.37 32.96 17.19
CA GLY A 841 -10.98 33.63 15.97
C GLY A 841 -11.70 33.11 14.72
N LEU A 842 -11.44 33.76 13.57
CA LEU A 842 -12.21 33.59 12.33
C LEU A 842 -12.30 32.11 11.87
N TRP A 843 -11.21 31.35 12.03
CA TRP A 843 -11.15 29.95 11.62
C TRP A 843 -12.06 29.02 12.43
N ALA A 844 -12.31 29.31 13.71
CA ALA A 844 -13.27 28.56 14.52
C ALA A 844 -14.72 28.78 14.04
N GLY A 845 -15.07 30.02 13.66
CA GLY A 845 -16.39 30.33 13.09
C GLY A 845 -16.58 29.84 11.65
N LEU A 846 -15.53 29.81 10.83
CA LEU A 846 -15.57 29.14 9.52
C LEU A 846 -15.63 27.62 9.65
N GLY A 847 -14.97 27.04 10.67
CA GLY A 847 -14.98 25.62 10.96
C GLY A 847 -16.38 25.06 11.21
N THR A 848 -17.30 25.82 11.84
CA THR A 848 -18.68 25.37 12.01
C THR A 848 -19.43 25.24 10.69
N LEU A 849 -19.15 26.10 9.70
CA LEU A 849 -19.76 26.02 8.36
C LEU A 849 -19.27 24.80 7.56
N VAL A 850 -18.02 24.39 7.77
CA VAL A 850 -17.42 23.22 7.09
C VAL A 850 -17.86 21.90 7.74
N PHE A 851 -17.93 21.87 9.08
CA PHE A 851 -18.25 20.66 9.87
C PHE A 851 -19.63 20.73 10.52
N MET A 852 -20.62 21.26 9.78
CA MET A 852 -21.97 21.52 10.27
C MET A 852 -22.63 20.26 10.85
N GLY A 853 -23.09 20.35 12.08
CA GLY A 853 -23.59 19.27 12.92
C GLY A 853 -22.56 18.72 13.91
N PHE A 854 -21.30 18.53 13.51
CA PHE A 854 -20.25 17.98 14.37
C PHE A 854 -19.53 19.06 15.18
N ALA A 855 -19.27 20.22 14.57
CA ALA A 855 -18.71 21.36 15.28
C ALA A 855 -19.66 21.85 16.38
N GLU A 856 -20.97 21.79 16.16
CA GLU A 856 -22.00 22.16 17.13
C GLU A 856 -22.06 21.19 18.32
N LEU A 857 -21.73 19.90 18.14
CA LEU A 857 -21.55 18.97 19.25
C LEU A 857 -20.34 19.36 20.13
N TYR A 858 -19.20 19.68 19.49
CA TYR A 858 -18.01 20.17 20.19
C TYR A 858 -18.28 21.49 20.93
N TRP A 859 -18.90 22.46 20.25
CA TRP A 859 -19.24 23.76 20.83
C TRP A 859 -20.34 23.68 21.88
N ALA A 860 -21.33 22.79 21.76
CA ALA A 860 -22.31 22.56 22.82
C ALA A 860 -21.64 22.10 24.11
N TRP A 861 -20.76 21.10 24.03
CA TRP A 861 -19.97 20.63 25.19
C TRP A 861 -19.09 21.75 25.76
N ARG A 862 -18.36 22.46 24.91
CA ARG A 862 -17.45 23.53 25.31
C ARG A 862 -18.16 24.71 25.97
N PHE A 863 -19.34 25.09 25.47
CA PHE A 863 -20.16 26.14 26.06
C PHE A 863 -20.62 25.76 27.47
N VAL A 864 -21.21 24.57 27.66
CA VAL A 864 -21.77 24.10 28.97
C VAL A 864 -20.85 24.33 30.18
N PHE A 865 -19.52 24.29 29.99
CA PHE A 865 -18.55 24.39 31.08
C PHE A 865 -17.87 25.77 31.25
N GLN A 866 -18.24 26.81 30.49
CA GLN A 866 -17.53 28.10 30.52
C GLN A 866 -18.21 29.23 31.33
N THR A 867 -19.51 29.53 31.13
CA THR A 867 -20.25 30.58 31.90
C THR A 867 -21.76 30.34 31.91
N PRO A 868 -22.59 30.96 32.78
CA PRO A 868 -24.04 30.77 32.75
C PRO A 868 -24.74 31.25 31.47
N GLU A 869 -24.22 32.30 30.82
CA GLU A 869 -24.76 32.81 29.54
C GLU A 869 -24.53 31.85 28.36
N SER A 870 -23.63 30.88 28.52
CA SER A 870 -23.33 29.86 27.51
C SER A 870 -24.46 28.84 27.31
N LEU A 871 -25.36 28.65 28.28
CA LEU A 871 -26.38 27.60 28.24
C LEU A 871 -27.37 27.80 27.09
N ALA A 872 -27.66 29.05 26.74
CA ALA A 872 -28.47 29.37 25.56
C ALA A 872 -27.77 29.02 24.24
N LEU A 873 -26.44 29.19 24.17
CA LEU A 873 -25.62 28.81 23.02
C LEU A 873 -25.45 27.28 22.92
N ALA A 874 -25.30 26.59 24.05
CA ALA A 874 -25.31 25.13 24.09
C ALA A 874 -26.67 24.54 23.66
N ALA A 875 -27.77 25.14 24.09
CA ALA A 875 -29.11 24.77 23.65
C ALA A 875 -29.34 25.05 22.15
N ALA A 876 -28.83 26.18 21.64
CA ALA A 876 -28.87 26.49 20.20
C ALA A 876 -28.08 25.47 19.39
N ALA A 877 -26.85 25.14 19.81
CA ALA A 877 -26.01 24.13 19.18
C ALA A 877 -26.69 22.75 19.18
N MET A 878 -27.25 22.32 20.30
CA MET A 878 -28.02 21.07 20.39
C MET A 878 -29.29 21.10 19.51
N GLY A 879 -29.92 22.26 19.34
CA GLY A 879 -31.03 22.46 18.40
C GLY A 879 -30.65 22.17 16.94
N VAL A 880 -29.45 22.56 16.51
CA VAL A 880 -28.92 22.24 15.17
C VAL A 880 -28.65 20.74 15.02
N VAL A 881 -28.05 20.11 16.04
CA VAL A 881 -27.80 18.66 16.07
C VAL A 881 -29.11 17.87 15.98
N LEU A 882 -30.12 18.23 16.77
CA LEU A 882 -31.45 17.60 16.72
C LEU A 882 -32.15 17.82 15.37
N TYR A 883 -32.01 19.00 14.75
CA TYR A 883 -32.56 19.24 13.43
C TYR A 883 -31.91 18.33 12.36
N LEU A 884 -30.58 18.28 12.32
CA LEU A 884 -29.83 17.53 11.31
C LEU A 884 -29.95 16.00 11.47
N PHE A 885 -29.72 15.49 12.68
CA PHE A 885 -29.61 14.04 12.90
C PHE A 885 -30.94 13.37 13.28
N VAL A 886 -31.91 14.12 13.84
CA VAL A 886 -33.23 13.57 14.20
C VAL A 886 -34.32 14.03 13.22
N TRP A 887 -34.56 15.34 13.12
CA TRP A 887 -35.70 15.84 12.33
C TRP A 887 -35.58 15.55 10.83
N CYS A 888 -34.42 15.78 10.21
CA CYS A 888 -34.23 15.50 8.78
C CYS A 888 -34.38 13.99 8.45
N VAL A 889 -34.02 13.09 9.36
CA VAL A 889 -34.22 11.64 9.21
C VAL A 889 -35.71 11.28 9.32
N VAL A 890 -36.41 11.84 10.31
CA VAL A 890 -37.86 11.67 10.49
C VAL A 890 -38.64 12.22 9.29
N TYR A 891 -38.31 13.42 8.82
CA TYR A 891 -38.91 14.05 7.65
C TYR A 891 -38.69 13.22 6.37
N ARG A 892 -37.47 12.69 6.16
CA ARG A 892 -37.17 11.79 5.02
C ARG A 892 -38.00 10.50 5.07
N ARG A 893 -38.17 9.89 6.25
CA ARG A 893 -39.04 8.73 6.43
C ARG A 893 -40.52 9.05 6.21
N MET A 894 -41.00 10.21 6.65
CA MET A 894 -42.36 10.69 6.35
C MET A 894 -42.56 10.90 4.84
N GLY A 895 -41.57 11.46 4.13
CA GLY A 895 -41.61 11.55 2.67
C GLY A 895 -41.77 10.18 1.99
N GLN A 896 -40.97 9.19 2.40
CA GLN A 896 -41.06 7.82 1.89
C GLN A 896 -42.44 7.18 2.14
N THR A 897 -43.03 7.37 3.32
CA THR A 897 -44.37 6.82 3.61
C THR A 897 -45.48 7.54 2.84
N PHE A 898 -45.39 8.86 2.64
CA PHE A 898 -46.32 9.59 1.78
C PHE A 898 -46.22 9.17 0.31
N SER A 899 -45.00 9.00 -0.23
CA SER A 899 -44.80 8.47 -1.60
C SER A 899 -45.34 7.05 -1.76
N ALA A 900 -45.16 6.18 -0.77
CA ALA A 900 -45.69 4.81 -0.81
C ALA A 900 -47.23 4.78 -0.81
N HIS A 901 -47.91 5.65 -0.06
CA HIS A 901 -49.38 5.72 -0.05
C HIS A 901 -49.94 6.41 -1.30
N GLY A 902 -49.22 7.38 -1.88
CA GLY A 902 -49.59 8.05 -3.13
C GLY A 902 -49.47 7.17 -4.38
N ALA A 903 -48.74 6.06 -4.31
CA ALA A 903 -48.69 5.04 -5.36
C ALA A 903 -49.83 4.00 -5.27
N THR A 904 -50.69 4.10 -4.26
CA THR A 904 -51.81 3.16 -3.98
C THR A 904 -53.18 3.84 -3.91
N ALA A 905 -53.28 5.09 -4.37
CA ALA A 905 -54.49 5.92 -4.32
C ALA A 905 -54.85 6.45 -5.72
#